data_AF-A0A9P6BN09-F1
#
_entry.id   AF-A0A9P6BN09-F1
#
_cell.length_a   1.000
_cell.length_b   1.000
_cell.length_c   1.000
_cell.angle_alpha   90.00
_cell.angle_beta   90.00
_cell.angle_gamma   90.00
#
_symmetry.space_group_name_H-M   'P 1'
#
loop_
_entity.id
_entity.type
_entity.pdbx_description
1 polymer ?
#
loop_
_entity_poly.entity_id
_entity_poly.type
_entity_poly.pdbx_seq_one_letter_code
_entity_poly.pdbx_strand_id
1 'polypeptide(L)'
;MRGANVSAPYETINRPLVSDDDDRKKYQFDGSNHGIHRRGLTKAELFSSSLGNHENDEEFTGDLDSAAGEALEANISPSTQEEGSTDKLVSMHQDVADSLMTVQAPDNIVGIPILALSEDKTCMATDHCEVLSHSMVPREKSITLLSHRKSGDVDLNNRAFNDSSHKTQGLFPEQFFTKILREVDTPTLPYGLSDTHDDDVEVIKTRLVLPQDLNDKLRGHAQRMGVSLASISHLAWAQVISRTSGQEQVVFGTVLYGRMQGGSGSDRAMGLFINTLPLRIDIGGRPVEESVRQTQADLAALFEHEHASLAMAQRCSSVAPGTPLFSAVLNCRNHNGQTSESYGIGGVTILDAQQRTNYPFTMNVDDFGTGLSLESQVVHSSNVPRICEYMQTALESLADALDHSPGMQVRDLEVEQTPHAIAVVFEHQEISYYDLNARANSLAHHLIDLGVKPDSLVAICVDRSIAMIIGLLAVLKAGGAYVPLDPTFASERLHDILVDASPSILLADKSGVDALGSSIPNSVVVTDPNVLLEKPATNPHVPGLKTSHLAYVIYTSGSTGKPKGVMVEHAQVTRLFDATADWYNFNTSDTWLMTHTFCFDASVWDIWGALNRGCKLVVVAYHIARSSEDLNSLINKHGVTVLHMTPSAFRPLITLQSGTQSSLRDNLRYILLGGEALEPATLRSWYDIPSMNSPQVVNLYGPTEITVQATHYFLKPEDCKLSISPIGKRIPDLTVYVLDTHGHPVPLGAIGELYVGGAGVTRGYLNRPDLTSERFPLDPFSNIEGSRMYKTGDLVRYLPDGNLIFLGRNDHQVKIRGYRIELGEIEARLVNHSVVREAVVLALGEGTSKRLVAYVVAEPMDGLAHTLRSYISSKLPDYMIPAAFVRLDVLPLTPNGKLDRRALPEPDIDSFVSQEYEAPQGEIESTLATIWADLLKVDRVGRNDNFLTLGGHSLLVVKLTGIVRSRLGLDMEMRSLFEAPTVAELVLCICEKSTGNQEVSFNVLLPLKSKGNRSPVFCIHPVFGLSWSFFGLSKHLHLEQPLYGLQSRGINGSGQPASSIDEMVQDYMDQIVEVQPQGPYHLLGWSFGGSIAHSLAAQLEKLGETVGLLALMDSTPHYTHIPDDIDVDHCGDIYAEHLARSSDKSSMEVGKALWEKTEHVYMNNMRLAKQFSPSVYAGDMIFFSAVDSAVDPSAWAQFTIGKIELHAIDWSHLEMDKPEPLAEIGRVLAAKLEESHQRQKLFV
;
A
#
# COMPACT_ATOMS: atom_id res chain seq x y z
N MET A 1 -35.97 -38.04 -21.03
CA MET A 1 -36.24 -38.44 -22.45
C MET A 1 -35.24 -37.69 -23.35
N ARG A 2 -34.88 -38.23 -24.53
CA ARG A 2 -34.16 -37.60 -25.68
C ARG A 2 -33.33 -36.32 -25.39
N GLY A 3 -32.00 -36.26 -25.50
CA GLY A 3 -30.97 -37.27 -25.78
C GLY A 3 -30.05 -36.92 -26.98
N ALA A 4 -28.78 -37.38 -26.93
CA ALA A 4 -27.73 -37.35 -27.96
C ALA A 4 -27.07 -35.96 -28.27
N ASN A 5 -25.77 -35.83 -28.60
CA ASN A 5 -24.62 -36.77 -28.54
C ASN A 5 -23.25 -36.03 -28.75
N VAL A 6 -22.15 -36.58 -28.20
CA VAL A 6 -20.84 -36.96 -28.85
C VAL A 6 -20.30 -36.06 -30.00
N SER A 7 -19.03 -35.62 -30.10
CA SER A 7 -17.70 -36.14 -29.63
C SER A 7 -16.58 -35.07 -29.54
N ALA A 8 -15.48 -35.40 -28.84
CA ALA A 8 -14.12 -34.81 -28.98
C ALA A 8 -13.31 -35.56 -30.10
N PRO A 9 -11.96 -35.47 -30.26
CA PRO A 9 -10.94 -34.58 -29.66
C PRO A 9 -10.02 -33.93 -30.73
N TYR A 10 -8.84 -33.42 -30.32
CA TYR A 10 -7.64 -33.31 -31.18
C TYR A 10 -6.37 -33.65 -30.39
N GLU A 11 -5.30 -34.06 -31.08
CA GLU A 11 -4.21 -34.88 -30.53
C GLU A 11 -2.89 -34.13 -30.24
N THR A 12 -2.09 -34.66 -29.30
CA THR A 12 -0.67 -34.32 -29.09
C THR A 12 0.25 -35.22 -29.91
N ILE A 13 1.27 -34.65 -30.56
CA ILE A 13 2.43 -35.37 -31.16
C ILE A 13 3.75 -34.66 -30.76
N ASN A 14 4.86 -35.40 -30.69
CA ASN A 14 6.05 -35.02 -29.90
C ASN A 14 7.39 -35.29 -30.66
N ARG A 15 8.26 -34.26 -30.79
CA ARG A 15 9.74 -34.32 -31.05
C ARG A 15 10.25 -35.00 -32.36
N PRO A 16 11.58 -35.06 -32.69
CA PRO A 16 12.78 -34.33 -32.19
C PRO A 16 13.75 -33.69 -33.25
N LEU A 17 14.65 -32.82 -32.75
CA LEU A 17 16.07 -32.47 -33.08
C LEU A 17 16.85 -33.02 -34.32
N VAL A 18 17.81 -32.22 -34.88
CA VAL A 18 19.30 -32.46 -34.98
C VAL A 18 20.03 -31.74 -36.18
N SER A 19 21.09 -30.93 -35.91
CA SER A 19 22.31 -30.54 -36.74
C SER A 19 22.20 -29.94 -38.17
N ASP A 20 23.17 -29.22 -38.78
CA ASP A 20 24.35 -28.41 -38.36
C ASP A 20 24.93 -27.57 -39.56
N ASP A 21 26.03 -26.83 -39.31
CA ASP A 21 27.09 -26.32 -40.24
C ASP A 21 26.90 -25.07 -41.14
N ASP A 22 27.39 -23.95 -40.60
CA ASP A 22 28.44 -23.02 -41.12
C ASP A 22 28.83 -22.98 -42.63
N ASP A 23 28.89 -21.75 -43.20
CA ASP A 23 29.99 -21.40 -44.13
C ASP A 23 30.40 -19.91 -44.01
N ARG A 24 31.70 -19.68 -43.72
CA ARG A 24 32.35 -18.37 -43.57
C ARG A 24 33.28 -18.03 -44.74
N LYS A 25 32.99 -16.96 -45.50
CA LYS A 25 33.99 -16.16 -46.26
C LYS A 25 33.62 -14.67 -46.18
N LYS A 26 34.39 -13.85 -45.44
CA LYS A 26 35.63 -13.16 -45.84
C LYS A 26 35.42 -11.98 -46.82
N TYR A 27 35.58 -10.75 -46.31
CA TYR A 27 36.65 -9.83 -46.73
C TYR A 27 37.03 -8.93 -45.54
N GLN A 28 38.03 -8.05 -45.68
CA GLN A 28 38.85 -7.56 -44.55
C GLN A 28 39.27 -6.08 -44.71
N PHE A 29 39.37 -5.36 -43.58
CA PHE A 29 39.94 -3.99 -43.41
C PHE A 29 39.37 -2.84 -44.26
N ASP A 30 38.70 -1.89 -43.60
CA ASP A 30 39.37 -0.64 -43.18
C ASP A 30 38.71 -0.12 -41.87
N GLY A 31 39.29 0.87 -41.20
CA GLY A 31 38.82 1.36 -39.90
C GLY A 31 38.55 2.87 -39.85
N SER A 32 37.39 3.27 -39.32
CA SER A 32 37.20 4.61 -38.75
C SER A 32 35.98 4.66 -37.81
N ASN A 33 36.08 5.45 -36.74
CA ASN A 33 34.94 5.79 -35.89
C ASN A 33 33.95 6.66 -36.68
N HIS A 34 32.66 6.38 -36.59
CA HIS A 34 31.58 7.32 -36.95
C HIS A 34 30.50 7.31 -35.85
N GLY A 35 30.72 8.11 -34.81
CA GLY A 35 29.64 8.54 -33.93
C GLY A 35 28.86 9.67 -34.61
N ILE A 36 27.53 9.59 -34.63
CA ILE A 36 26.68 10.67 -35.17
C ILE A 36 26.23 11.58 -34.03
N HIS A 37 26.60 12.85 -34.11
CA HIS A 37 26.30 13.85 -33.08
C HIS A 37 24.80 14.17 -32.99
N ARG A 38 24.24 14.12 -31.78
CA ARG A 38 23.27 15.14 -31.36
C ARG A 38 24.04 16.35 -30.84
N ARG A 39 23.93 17.50 -31.51
CA ARG A 39 24.44 18.78 -30.97
C ARG A 39 23.38 19.40 -30.08
N GLY A 40 23.69 19.58 -28.80
CA GLY A 40 23.08 20.66 -28.02
C GLY A 40 23.68 22.02 -28.43
N LEU A 41 22.95 23.10 -28.16
CA LEU A 41 23.44 24.47 -28.27
C LEU A 41 23.09 25.23 -26.99
N THR A 42 24.10 25.47 -26.16
CA THR A 42 24.06 26.50 -25.11
C THR A 42 24.85 27.71 -25.58
N LYS A 43 24.30 28.90 -25.40
CA LYS A 43 25.12 30.12 -25.33
C LYS A 43 25.68 30.24 -23.90
N ALA A 44 26.81 30.91 -23.65
CA ALA A 44 28.11 30.89 -24.33
C ALA A 44 29.02 31.88 -23.60
N GLU A 45 30.09 31.41 -22.96
CA GLU A 45 31.17 32.27 -22.48
C GLU A 45 32.52 31.66 -22.81
N LEU A 46 33.38 32.44 -23.49
CA LEU A 46 34.81 32.19 -23.64
C LEU A 46 35.47 33.48 -24.12
N PHE A 47 36.29 34.12 -23.27
CA PHE A 47 37.46 34.86 -23.77
C PHE A 47 38.57 35.07 -22.72
N SER A 48 39.64 34.28 -22.88
CA SER A 48 41.03 34.62 -22.50
C SER A 48 41.38 34.88 -21.03
N SER A 49 42.69 34.97 -20.77
CA SER A 49 43.30 34.84 -19.44
C SER A 49 44.43 35.85 -19.18
N SER A 50 44.69 36.08 -17.89
CA SER A 50 45.98 36.43 -17.27
C SER A 50 46.40 37.92 -17.13
N LEU A 51 47.03 38.17 -15.97
CA LEU A 51 47.97 39.24 -15.60
C LEU A 51 47.45 40.70 -15.49
N GLY A 52 47.39 41.18 -14.25
CA GLY A 52 47.26 42.60 -13.86
C GLY A 52 47.30 42.75 -12.34
N ASN A 53 48.25 43.52 -11.81
CA ASN A 53 48.36 43.85 -10.38
C ASN A 53 47.77 45.24 -10.10
N HIS A 54 47.61 45.55 -8.80
CA HIS A 54 47.47 46.91 -8.23
C HIS A 54 46.15 47.62 -8.60
N GLU A 55 45.64 48.61 -7.86
CA GLU A 55 45.80 49.05 -6.46
C GLU A 55 44.63 50.01 -6.18
N ASN A 56 44.23 50.16 -4.92
CA ASN A 56 43.65 51.40 -4.38
C ASN A 56 42.31 51.88 -5.01
N ASP A 57 41.57 52.86 -4.49
CA ASP A 57 41.46 53.38 -3.12
C ASP A 57 40.00 53.86 -2.90
N GLU A 58 39.69 54.21 -1.65
CA GLU A 58 38.99 55.42 -1.16
C GLU A 58 38.25 56.34 -2.20
N GLU A 59 37.14 57.04 -1.88
CA GLU A 59 36.71 57.56 -0.57
C GLU A 59 35.20 57.94 -0.56
N PHE A 60 34.61 57.99 0.65
CA PHE A 60 33.55 58.85 1.25
C PHE A 60 32.50 59.60 0.36
N THR A 61 31.28 59.97 0.80
CA THR A 61 30.57 60.09 2.11
C THR A 61 29.05 60.13 1.82
N GLY A 62 28.11 59.97 2.76
CA GLY A 62 28.19 59.71 4.21
C GLY A 62 26.84 59.93 4.91
N ASP A 63 26.74 59.45 6.16
CA ASP A 63 25.85 59.81 7.28
C ASP A 63 24.46 60.46 7.03
N LEU A 64 23.38 59.81 7.51
CA LEU A 64 22.83 60.12 8.85
C LEU A 64 21.73 59.14 9.33
N ASP A 65 21.44 59.20 10.64
CA ASP A 65 20.67 58.23 11.43
C ASP A 65 19.14 58.20 11.24
N SER A 66 18.57 57.07 11.68
CA SER A 66 17.13 56.82 11.90
C SER A 66 16.54 57.52 13.14
N ALA A 67 15.23 57.78 13.15
CA ALA A 67 14.45 57.90 14.40
C ALA A 67 12.92 57.67 14.21
N ALA A 68 12.36 56.74 14.99
CA ALA A 68 10.92 56.54 15.31
C ALA A 68 9.93 56.29 14.13
N GLY A 69 8.76 55.65 14.30
CA GLY A 69 8.00 55.30 15.51
C GLY A 69 6.91 56.36 15.81
N GLU A 70 5.69 56.04 16.24
CA GLU A 70 5.02 54.76 16.59
C GLU A 70 3.50 55.04 16.79
N ALA A 71 2.64 54.00 16.84
CA ALA A 71 1.26 54.03 17.43
C ALA A 71 0.17 54.92 16.73
N LEU A 72 -1.16 54.88 16.98
CA LEU A 72 -2.21 53.94 17.51
C LEU A 72 -3.60 54.64 17.26
N GLU A 73 -4.83 54.12 17.43
CA GLU A 73 -5.49 52.84 17.78
C GLU A 73 -6.96 52.86 17.26
N ALA A 74 -7.68 51.73 17.29
CA ALA A 74 -9.16 51.56 17.32
C ALA A 74 -9.98 51.94 16.05
N ASN A 75 -11.00 51.18 15.59
CA ASN A 75 -12.17 50.53 16.24
C ASN A 75 -13.20 51.55 16.80
N ILE A 76 -14.53 51.36 16.79
CA ILE A 76 -15.41 50.16 16.69
C ILE A 76 -16.73 50.57 15.95
N SER A 77 -17.62 49.60 15.61
CA SER A 77 -19.11 49.72 15.51
C SER A 77 -19.72 49.59 14.09
N PRO A 78 -21.04 49.23 13.94
CA PRO A 78 -21.41 48.26 12.89
C PRO A 78 -22.61 48.57 11.96
N SER A 79 -22.74 47.72 10.92
CA SER A 79 -23.98 47.29 10.23
C SER A 79 -24.67 48.19 9.18
N THR A 80 -25.42 47.51 8.28
CA THR A 80 -26.48 47.96 7.34
C THR A 80 -26.15 48.70 6.02
N GLN A 81 -26.72 48.13 4.93
CA GLN A 81 -27.25 48.69 3.66
C GLN A 81 -26.34 49.25 2.54
N GLU A 82 -26.40 48.54 1.39
CA GLU A 82 -26.82 48.95 0.02
C GLU A 82 -26.18 50.13 -0.76
N GLU A 83 -25.92 49.83 -2.05
CA GLU A 83 -25.78 50.71 -3.25
C GLU A 83 -24.60 51.68 -3.41
N GLY A 84 -24.20 51.93 -4.69
CA GLY A 84 -23.24 52.96 -5.12
C GLY A 84 -21.86 52.43 -5.56
N SER A 85 -21.65 51.98 -6.80
CA SER A 85 -21.40 52.78 -8.04
C SER A 85 -19.97 53.35 -8.21
N THR A 86 -19.15 52.63 -8.97
CA THR A 86 -18.17 53.12 -9.97
C THR A 86 -17.61 54.55 -9.86
N ASP A 87 -16.36 54.71 -9.39
CA ASP A 87 -15.38 55.64 -10.01
C ASP A 87 -13.96 55.49 -9.40
N LYS A 88 -13.05 54.73 -10.06
CA LYS A 88 -11.57 54.82 -9.82
C LYS A 88 -10.62 54.07 -10.79
N LEU A 89 -11.02 53.75 -12.02
CA LEU A 89 -10.17 53.08 -13.02
C LEU A 89 -9.87 53.97 -14.27
N VAL A 90 -9.47 55.22 -14.03
CA VAL A 90 -9.33 56.25 -15.10
C VAL A 90 -7.94 56.92 -15.12
N SER A 91 -6.93 56.37 -14.42
CA SER A 91 -5.59 57.01 -14.30
C SER A 91 -4.37 56.12 -14.58
N MET A 92 -4.52 55.05 -15.37
CA MET A 92 -3.40 54.20 -15.84
C MET A 92 -3.43 53.89 -17.35
N HIS A 93 -4.09 54.73 -18.15
CA HIS A 93 -4.14 54.62 -19.62
C HIS A 93 -3.62 55.90 -20.30
N GLN A 94 -2.32 56.22 -20.13
CA GLN A 94 -1.72 57.34 -20.85
C GLN A 94 -0.30 57.09 -21.41
N ASP A 95 0.53 56.23 -20.81
CA ASP A 95 1.91 55.99 -21.27
C ASP A 95 2.10 54.74 -22.18
N VAL A 96 1.01 54.10 -22.61
CA VAL A 96 1.03 52.92 -23.53
C VAL A 96 0.58 53.30 -24.97
N ALA A 97 0.36 54.58 -25.23
CA ALA A 97 -0.24 55.05 -26.49
C ALA A 97 0.72 55.03 -27.70
N ASP A 98 2.02 55.22 -27.49
CA ASP A 98 2.98 55.65 -28.53
C ASP A 98 3.59 54.52 -29.40
N SER A 99 3.11 53.27 -29.29
CA SER A 99 3.64 52.13 -30.08
C SER A 99 2.58 51.25 -30.75
N LEU A 100 1.29 51.60 -30.66
CA LEU A 100 0.21 50.84 -31.29
C LEU A 100 -0.05 51.32 -32.73
N MET A 101 0.08 50.39 -33.71
CA MET A 101 -0.37 50.58 -35.08
C MET A 101 -1.92 50.56 -35.15
N THR A 102 -2.56 51.67 -34.80
CA THR A 102 -4.01 51.82 -34.89
C THR A 102 -4.47 51.88 -36.35
N VAL A 103 -4.92 50.75 -36.90
CA VAL A 103 -5.75 50.73 -38.12
C VAL A 103 -7.13 51.28 -37.76
N GLN A 104 -7.46 52.48 -38.24
CA GLN A 104 -8.79 53.05 -38.03
C GLN A 104 -9.86 52.22 -38.74
N ALA A 105 -10.74 51.59 -37.96
CA ALA A 105 -12.00 51.03 -38.45
C ALA A 105 -13.07 52.14 -38.55
N PRO A 106 -14.03 52.05 -39.50
CA PRO A 106 -15.17 52.97 -39.55
C PRO A 106 -16.09 52.83 -38.33
N ASP A 107 -16.83 53.90 -38.00
CA ASP A 107 -17.52 54.15 -36.71
C ASP A 107 -18.73 53.24 -36.35
N ASN A 108 -18.75 51.96 -36.76
CA ASN A 108 -19.87 51.03 -36.51
C ASN A 108 -19.42 49.56 -36.30
N ILE A 109 -18.22 49.31 -35.76
CA ILE A 109 -17.71 47.96 -35.48
C ILE A 109 -17.36 47.82 -33.99
N VAL A 110 -17.98 46.84 -33.32
CA VAL A 110 -17.66 46.40 -31.95
C VAL A 110 -17.24 44.93 -32.02
N GLY A 111 -16.17 44.56 -31.30
CA GLY A 111 -15.63 43.19 -31.31
C GLY A 111 -14.47 42.99 -32.30
N ILE A 112 -13.33 43.59 -32.00
CA ILE A 112 -12.01 43.24 -32.59
C ILE A 112 -11.15 42.71 -31.43
N PRO A 113 -10.46 41.56 -31.56
CA PRO A 113 -9.59 41.05 -30.51
C PRO A 113 -8.48 42.05 -30.20
N ILE A 114 -8.17 42.23 -28.91
CA ILE A 114 -7.02 43.05 -28.50
C ILE A 114 -5.74 42.30 -28.87
N LEU A 115 -5.12 42.71 -29.97
CA LEU A 115 -3.85 42.17 -30.46
C LEU A 115 -2.68 42.98 -29.87
N ALA A 116 -2.24 42.58 -28.67
CA ALA A 116 -0.99 43.09 -28.10
C ALA A 116 0.20 42.47 -28.85
N LEU A 117 1.17 43.29 -29.25
CA LEU A 117 2.38 42.88 -29.98
C LEU A 117 3.61 43.31 -29.17
N SER A 118 4.37 42.35 -28.65
CA SER A 118 5.58 42.60 -27.87
C SER A 118 6.82 42.70 -28.76
N GLU A 119 7.93 43.23 -28.21
CA GLU A 119 9.19 43.46 -28.94
C GLU A 119 9.79 42.17 -29.55
N ASP A 120 9.49 41.01 -28.96
CA ASP A 120 9.89 39.68 -29.44
C ASP A 120 9.05 39.16 -30.64
N LYS A 121 8.04 39.92 -31.07
CA LYS A 121 7.05 39.61 -32.11
C LYS A 121 6.05 38.52 -31.75
N THR A 122 5.91 38.14 -30.49
CA THR A 122 4.76 37.34 -30.07
C THR A 122 3.51 38.23 -30.00
N CYS A 123 2.33 37.60 -30.13
CA CYS A 123 1.07 38.32 -30.16
C CYS A 123 -0.02 37.54 -29.44
N MET A 124 -0.64 38.18 -28.45
CA MET A 124 -1.76 37.63 -27.68
C MET A 124 -3.06 38.23 -28.21
N ALA A 125 -4.09 37.38 -28.32
CA ALA A 125 -5.45 37.77 -28.67
C ALA A 125 -6.39 37.26 -27.58
N THR A 126 -7.17 38.15 -26.96
CA THR A 126 -8.13 37.80 -25.90
C THR A 126 -9.54 38.22 -26.33
N ASP A 127 -10.48 37.28 -26.29
CA ASP A 127 -11.90 37.47 -26.60
C ASP A 127 -12.75 37.02 -25.40
N HIS A 128 -13.72 37.84 -24.96
CA HIS A 128 -14.66 37.45 -23.90
C HIS A 128 -15.76 36.54 -24.48
N CYS A 129 -16.11 35.46 -23.76
CA CYS A 129 -17.06 34.44 -24.25
C CYS A 129 -18.47 34.98 -24.53
N GLU A 130 -18.85 36.11 -23.92
CA GLU A 130 -20.11 36.82 -24.19
C GLU A 130 -20.13 37.54 -25.55
N VAL A 131 -18.97 37.78 -26.16
CA VAL A 131 -18.82 38.58 -27.39
C VAL A 131 -18.70 37.69 -28.63
N LEU A 132 -17.94 36.58 -28.54
CA LEU A 132 -17.74 35.64 -29.65
C LEU A 132 -17.69 34.19 -29.15
N SER A 133 -18.41 33.29 -29.84
CA SER A 133 -18.26 31.84 -29.65
C SER A 133 -17.08 31.28 -30.47
N HIS A 134 -16.34 30.32 -29.89
CA HIS A 134 -15.13 29.78 -30.49
C HIS A 134 -15.42 28.94 -31.74
N SER A 135 -15.43 29.61 -32.88
CA SER A 135 -15.51 29.07 -34.23
C SER A 135 -14.29 29.54 -35.02
N MET A 136 -13.94 28.91 -36.14
CA MET A 136 -12.70 29.21 -36.87
C MET A 136 -12.70 30.61 -37.54
N VAL A 137 -13.89 31.15 -37.82
CA VAL A 137 -14.13 32.35 -38.64
C VAL A 137 -13.37 33.62 -38.19
N PRO A 138 -13.26 33.98 -36.88
CA PRO A 138 -12.47 35.12 -36.44
C PRO A 138 -10.97 34.89 -36.63
N ARG A 139 -10.46 33.70 -36.25
CA ARG A 139 -9.04 33.34 -36.35
C ARG A 139 -8.54 33.38 -37.80
N GLU A 140 -9.27 32.74 -38.72
CA GLU A 140 -8.91 32.75 -40.14
C GLU A 140 -8.90 34.17 -40.73
N LYS A 141 -9.87 35.02 -40.36
CA LYS A 141 -9.90 36.42 -40.82
C LYS A 141 -8.74 37.24 -40.29
N SER A 142 -8.40 37.15 -39.00
CA SER A 142 -7.28 37.88 -38.41
C SER A 142 -5.95 37.53 -39.09
N ILE A 143 -5.71 36.24 -39.37
CA ILE A 143 -4.48 35.81 -40.06
C ILE A 143 -4.54 36.13 -41.57
N THR A 144 -5.72 36.18 -42.18
CA THR A 144 -5.91 36.64 -43.58
C THR A 144 -5.59 38.13 -43.74
N LEU A 145 -6.02 38.96 -42.79
CA LEU A 145 -5.70 40.40 -42.73
C LEU A 145 -4.18 40.63 -42.61
N LEU A 146 -3.52 39.87 -41.72
CA LEU A 146 -2.06 39.89 -41.53
C LEU A 146 -1.26 39.37 -42.75
N SER A 147 -1.90 38.67 -43.71
CA SER A 147 -1.23 38.04 -44.87
C SER A 147 -1.60 38.66 -46.22
N HIS A 148 -2.21 39.85 -46.23
CA HIS A 148 -2.51 40.66 -47.44
C HIS A 148 -3.30 39.96 -48.55
N ARG A 149 -4.04 38.88 -48.26
CA ARG A 149 -4.95 38.26 -49.23
C ARG A 149 -6.31 38.97 -49.22
N LYS A 150 -6.87 39.22 -50.40
CA LYS A 150 -8.22 39.79 -50.54
C LYS A 150 -9.25 38.83 -49.92
N SER A 151 -9.89 39.26 -48.84
CA SER A 151 -11.08 38.61 -48.30
C SER A 151 -12.25 38.74 -49.28
N GLY A 152 -13.04 37.68 -49.42
CA GLY A 152 -14.41 37.78 -49.94
C GLY A 152 -15.35 38.33 -48.86
N ASP A 153 -16.48 38.91 -49.27
CA ASP A 153 -17.47 39.45 -48.35
C ASP A 153 -18.06 38.35 -47.43
N VAL A 154 -18.24 38.72 -46.17
CA VAL A 154 -18.93 37.93 -45.14
C VAL A 154 -19.86 38.88 -44.42
N ASP A 155 -21.14 38.53 -44.32
CA ASP A 155 -22.13 39.37 -43.65
C ASP A 155 -21.81 39.50 -42.16
N LEU A 156 -21.89 40.73 -41.64
CA LEU A 156 -21.62 41.09 -40.25
C LEU A 156 -22.94 41.28 -39.46
N ASN A 157 -24.12 41.20 -40.10
CA ASN A 157 -25.41 41.40 -39.45
C ASN A 157 -25.92 40.15 -38.72
N ASN A 158 -25.42 39.91 -37.51
CA ASN A 158 -25.99 38.89 -36.61
C ASN A 158 -27.46 39.19 -36.19
N ARG A 159 -27.99 40.38 -36.50
CA ARG A 159 -29.42 40.74 -36.35
C ARG A 159 -30.36 39.73 -36.99
N ALA A 160 -30.04 39.21 -38.18
CA ALA A 160 -30.92 38.28 -38.89
C ALA A 160 -31.13 36.95 -38.15
N PHE A 161 -30.15 36.55 -37.31
CA PHE A 161 -30.24 35.36 -36.47
C PHE A 161 -31.04 35.64 -35.17
N ASN A 162 -30.84 36.79 -34.56
CA ASN A 162 -31.64 37.20 -33.39
C ASN A 162 -33.13 37.44 -33.78
N ASP A 163 -33.40 38.01 -34.95
CA ASP A 163 -34.77 38.17 -35.48
C ASP A 163 -35.42 36.86 -35.97
N SER A 164 -34.65 35.78 -36.15
CA SER A 164 -35.16 34.45 -36.53
C SER A 164 -35.37 33.53 -35.33
N SER A 165 -34.55 33.62 -34.29
CA SER A 165 -34.76 32.90 -33.02
C SER A 165 -36.08 33.27 -32.32
N HIS A 166 -36.61 34.47 -32.58
CA HIS A 166 -37.97 34.88 -32.17
C HIS A 166 -39.11 34.33 -33.06
N LYS A 167 -38.84 33.46 -34.05
CA LYS A 167 -39.84 32.94 -35.01
C LYS A 167 -40.04 31.42 -34.98
N THR A 168 -39.56 30.71 -33.97
CA THR A 168 -39.80 29.27 -33.74
C THR A 168 -41.25 28.96 -33.30
N GLN A 169 -42.22 29.25 -34.16
CA GLN A 169 -43.62 28.87 -33.96
C GLN A 169 -43.82 27.35 -34.07
N GLY A 170 -43.74 26.65 -32.94
CA GLY A 170 -44.09 25.22 -32.85
C GLY A 170 -43.46 24.45 -31.68
N LEU A 171 -42.37 24.97 -31.10
CA LEU A 171 -41.62 24.30 -30.04
C LEU A 171 -41.92 24.94 -28.67
N PHE A 172 -42.05 24.12 -27.62
CA PHE A 172 -42.33 24.56 -26.25
C PHE A 172 -41.22 24.09 -25.27
N PRO A 173 -40.04 24.73 -25.24
CA PRO A 173 -38.92 24.28 -24.43
C PRO A 173 -39.24 24.08 -22.94
N GLU A 174 -40.03 24.96 -22.31
CA GLU A 174 -40.42 24.82 -20.90
C GLU A 174 -41.21 23.53 -20.63
N GLN A 175 -42.04 23.07 -21.58
CA GLN A 175 -42.77 21.80 -21.45
C GLN A 175 -41.84 20.59 -21.59
N PHE A 176 -40.86 20.68 -22.49
CA PHE A 176 -39.81 19.66 -22.63
C PHE A 176 -38.95 19.56 -21.36
N PHE A 177 -38.37 20.67 -20.89
CA PHE A 177 -37.53 20.66 -19.69
C PHE A 177 -38.32 20.30 -18.43
N THR A 178 -39.60 20.70 -18.30
CA THR A 178 -40.46 20.24 -17.21
C THR A 178 -40.70 18.72 -17.26
N LYS A 179 -40.80 18.13 -18.46
CA LYS A 179 -40.95 16.67 -18.61
C LYS A 179 -39.70 15.92 -18.14
N ILE A 180 -38.49 16.41 -18.44
CA ILE A 180 -37.25 15.69 -18.11
C ILE A 180 -36.64 16.04 -16.74
N LEU A 181 -36.81 17.27 -16.23
CA LEU A 181 -36.11 17.74 -15.01
C LEU A 181 -36.98 17.86 -13.76
N ARG A 182 -38.32 17.83 -13.85
CA ARG A 182 -39.18 18.08 -12.67
C ARG A 182 -38.96 17.10 -11.50
N GLU A 183 -38.54 15.88 -11.80
CA GLU A 183 -38.24 14.85 -10.80
C GLU A 183 -36.85 15.01 -10.15
N VAL A 184 -36.01 15.93 -10.66
CA VAL A 184 -34.69 16.21 -10.11
C VAL A 184 -34.85 17.24 -9.00
N ASP A 185 -34.79 16.77 -7.75
CA ASP A 185 -34.80 17.59 -6.52
C ASP A 185 -33.40 17.86 -5.96
N THR A 186 -32.46 16.97 -6.29
CA THR A 186 -31.08 16.93 -5.78
C THR A 186 -30.11 17.22 -6.94
N PRO A 187 -29.13 18.12 -6.79
CA PRO A 187 -28.19 18.44 -7.87
C PRO A 187 -27.18 17.31 -8.11
N THR A 188 -26.72 17.15 -9.36
CA THR A 188 -25.68 16.17 -9.70
C THR A 188 -24.29 16.83 -9.61
N LEU A 189 -23.57 16.50 -8.52
CA LEU A 189 -22.28 17.12 -8.17
C LEU A 189 -21.18 16.05 -8.01
N PRO A 190 -20.32 15.82 -9.01
CA PRO A 190 -19.14 14.95 -8.87
C PRO A 190 -18.26 15.36 -7.70
N TYR A 191 -17.92 14.39 -6.84
CA TYR A 191 -17.18 14.58 -5.59
C TYR A 191 -17.79 15.64 -4.63
N GLY A 192 -19.06 16.03 -4.83
CA GLY A 192 -19.70 17.11 -4.08
C GLY A 192 -19.27 18.54 -4.48
N LEU A 193 -18.49 18.71 -5.55
CA LEU A 193 -18.02 20.03 -6.01
C LEU A 193 -19.19 20.84 -6.56
N SER A 194 -19.49 21.97 -5.90
CA SER A 194 -20.64 22.86 -6.23
C SER A 194 -20.24 24.20 -6.84
N ASP A 195 -18.99 24.62 -6.68
CA ASP A 195 -18.59 26.01 -6.89
C ASP A 195 -18.31 26.31 -8.39
N THR A 196 -19.22 27.07 -9.02
CA THR A 196 -19.18 27.43 -10.46
C THR A 196 -18.68 28.85 -10.73
N HIS A 197 -18.27 29.61 -9.70
CA HIS A 197 -17.98 31.05 -9.82
C HIS A 197 -16.83 31.49 -8.90
N ASP A 198 -15.62 30.95 -9.14
CA ASP A 198 -14.39 31.46 -8.53
C ASP A 198 -13.26 31.49 -9.57
N ASP A 199 -12.81 32.70 -9.90
CA ASP A 199 -11.79 32.94 -10.94
C ASP A 199 -10.36 32.71 -10.43
N ASP A 200 -10.13 32.77 -9.12
CA ASP A 200 -8.77 32.67 -8.54
C ASP A 200 -8.32 31.21 -8.29
N VAL A 201 -9.19 30.22 -8.48
CA VAL A 201 -8.89 28.80 -8.19
C VAL A 201 -8.16 28.09 -9.35
N GLU A 202 -7.12 27.33 -9.01
CA GLU A 202 -6.31 26.55 -9.95
C GLU A 202 -7.11 25.40 -10.62
N VAL A 203 -6.98 25.30 -11.95
CA VAL A 203 -7.63 24.30 -12.80
C VAL A 203 -6.60 23.32 -13.33
N ILE A 204 -6.60 22.09 -12.81
CA ILE A 204 -5.75 21.00 -13.29
C ILE A 204 -6.30 20.54 -14.66
N LYS A 205 -5.40 20.35 -15.63
CA LYS A 205 -5.74 19.85 -16.96
C LYS A 205 -4.99 18.57 -17.27
N THR A 206 -5.69 17.54 -17.74
CA THR A 206 -5.10 16.23 -18.05
C THR A 206 -5.60 15.74 -19.40
N ARG A 207 -4.70 15.39 -20.31
CA ARG A 207 -5.03 14.94 -21.68
C ARG A 207 -4.54 13.51 -21.91
N LEU A 208 -5.39 12.68 -22.52
CA LEU A 208 -5.16 11.27 -22.81
C LEU A 208 -5.56 10.97 -24.25
N VAL A 209 -4.69 10.32 -25.03
CA VAL A 209 -5.01 9.87 -26.40
C VAL A 209 -5.52 8.43 -26.30
N LEU A 210 -6.70 8.15 -26.86
CA LEU A 210 -7.29 6.82 -26.76
C LEU A 210 -6.58 5.83 -27.71
N PRO A 211 -6.38 4.56 -27.29
CA PRO A 211 -5.80 3.52 -28.13
C PRO A 211 -6.52 3.37 -29.48
N GLN A 212 -5.79 3.08 -30.56
CA GLN A 212 -6.39 3.00 -31.90
C GLN A 212 -7.46 1.90 -31.98
N ASP A 213 -7.19 0.73 -31.40
CA ASP A 213 -8.13 -0.40 -31.38
C ASP A 213 -9.45 -0.03 -30.68
N LEU A 214 -9.41 0.82 -29.65
CA LEU A 214 -10.58 1.36 -28.98
C LEU A 214 -11.32 2.37 -29.86
N ASN A 215 -10.61 3.30 -30.52
CA ASN A 215 -11.20 4.25 -31.46
C ASN A 215 -11.95 3.51 -32.59
N ASP A 216 -11.33 2.48 -33.14
CA ASP A 216 -11.87 1.69 -34.26
C ASP A 216 -13.07 0.84 -33.81
N LYS A 217 -13.01 0.20 -32.62
CA LYS A 217 -14.17 -0.44 -31.96
C LYS A 217 -15.33 0.54 -31.82
N LEU A 218 -15.13 1.68 -31.16
CA LEU A 218 -16.17 2.67 -30.83
C LEU A 218 -16.86 3.20 -32.10
N ARG A 219 -16.09 3.54 -33.15
CA ARG A 219 -16.66 3.92 -34.45
C ARG A 219 -17.42 2.77 -35.11
N GLY A 220 -16.91 1.54 -35.00
CA GLY A 220 -17.57 0.32 -35.46
C GLY A 220 -18.91 0.06 -34.77
N HIS A 221 -19.03 0.30 -33.47
CA HIS A 221 -20.31 0.23 -32.75
C HIS A 221 -21.28 1.34 -33.19
N ALA A 222 -20.80 2.59 -33.24
CA ALA A 222 -21.60 3.73 -33.67
C ALA A 222 -22.22 3.49 -35.06
N GLN A 223 -21.42 3.03 -36.02
CA GLN A 223 -21.86 2.67 -37.37
C GLN A 223 -22.79 1.45 -37.39
N ARG A 224 -22.48 0.37 -36.65
CA ARG A 224 -23.35 -0.83 -36.57
C ARG A 224 -24.74 -0.52 -36.01
N MET A 225 -24.81 0.36 -35.00
CA MET A 225 -26.05 0.67 -34.29
C MET A 225 -26.86 1.78 -34.95
N GLY A 226 -26.26 2.61 -35.81
CA GLY A 226 -26.89 3.78 -36.40
C GLY A 226 -26.96 4.99 -35.44
N VAL A 227 -25.96 5.14 -34.58
CA VAL A 227 -25.86 6.22 -33.58
C VAL A 227 -24.60 7.06 -33.80
N SER A 228 -24.55 8.25 -33.22
CA SER A 228 -23.35 9.08 -33.19
C SER A 228 -22.34 8.58 -32.15
N LEU A 229 -21.05 8.75 -32.43
CA LEU A 229 -19.98 8.51 -31.46
C LEU A 229 -20.20 9.33 -30.18
N ALA A 230 -20.68 10.58 -30.33
CA ALA A 230 -21.04 11.43 -29.21
C ALA A 230 -22.07 10.78 -28.27
N SER A 231 -23.03 9.99 -28.76
CA SER A 231 -24.01 9.29 -27.91
C SER A 231 -23.35 8.24 -27.02
N ILE A 232 -22.34 7.52 -27.55
CA ILE A 232 -21.54 6.57 -26.77
C ILE A 232 -20.70 7.33 -25.73
N SER A 233 -20.08 8.45 -26.10
CA SER A 233 -19.34 9.32 -25.16
C SER A 233 -20.24 9.90 -24.05
N HIS A 234 -21.47 10.28 -24.35
CA HIS A 234 -22.41 10.79 -23.33
C HIS A 234 -22.83 9.69 -22.35
N LEU A 235 -22.97 8.43 -22.80
CA LEU A 235 -23.26 7.31 -21.91
C LEU A 235 -22.03 6.87 -21.08
N ALA A 236 -20.81 6.95 -21.65
CA ALA A 236 -19.57 6.74 -20.90
C ALA A 236 -19.44 7.80 -19.79
N TRP A 237 -19.66 9.07 -20.13
CA TRP A 237 -19.60 10.17 -19.17
C TRP A 237 -20.70 10.07 -18.11
N ALA A 238 -21.91 9.65 -18.46
CA ALA A 238 -22.97 9.40 -17.48
C ALA A 238 -22.56 8.39 -16.39
N GLN A 239 -21.80 7.35 -16.76
CA GLN A 239 -21.25 6.40 -15.80
C GLN A 239 -20.17 7.03 -14.90
N VAL A 240 -19.24 7.80 -15.48
CA VAL A 240 -18.22 8.54 -14.71
C VAL A 240 -18.88 9.51 -13.72
N ILE A 241 -19.85 10.31 -14.17
CA ILE A 241 -20.63 11.23 -13.33
C ILE A 241 -21.41 10.48 -12.25
N SER A 242 -21.98 9.30 -12.57
CA SER A 242 -22.71 8.48 -11.61
C SER A 242 -21.83 7.94 -10.50
N ARG A 243 -20.71 7.27 -10.82
CA ARG A 243 -19.76 6.74 -9.82
C ARG A 243 -19.17 7.86 -8.94
N THR A 244 -18.95 9.04 -9.51
CA THR A 244 -18.38 10.20 -8.78
C THR A 244 -19.39 11.04 -8.00
N SER A 245 -20.70 10.93 -8.28
CA SER A 245 -21.77 11.64 -7.54
C SER A 245 -22.64 10.73 -6.66
N GLY A 246 -22.59 9.42 -6.85
CA GLY A 246 -23.43 8.43 -6.17
C GLY A 246 -24.85 8.28 -6.71
N GLN A 247 -25.20 8.92 -7.84
CA GLN A 247 -26.56 8.99 -8.38
C GLN A 247 -26.74 8.08 -9.62
N GLU A 248 -27.77 7.24 -9.68
CA GLU A 248 -28.11 6.45 -10.90
C GLU A 248 -28.82 7.30 -11.99
N GLN A 249 -29.39 8.44 -11.60
CA GLN A 249 -30.10 9.39 -12.46
C GLN A 249 -29.28 10.69 -12.50
N VAL A 250 -28.41 10.82 -13.49
CA VAL A 250 -27.42 11.92 -13.54
C VAL A 250 -27.87 13.04 -14.46
N VAL A 251 -27.60 14.29 -14.07
CA VAL A 251 -27.73 15.47 -14.93
C VAL A 251 -26.35 16.10 -15.15
N PHE A 252 -26.02 16.44 -16.39
CA PHE A 252 -24.83 17.22 -16.71
C PHE A 252 -25.08 18.13 -17.92
N GLY A 253 -24.27 19.17 -18.09
CA GLY A 253 -24.35 20.05 -19.25
C GLY A 253 -23.74 19.39 -20.49
N THR A 254 -24.44 19.43 -21.62
CA THR A 254 -23.87 19.12 -22.93
C THR A 254 -23.74 20.38 -23.78
N VAL A 255 -22.62 20.51 -24.47
CA VAL A 255 -22.27 21.68 -25.29
C VAL A 255 -22.78 21.49 -26.72
N LEU A 256 -23.72 22.35 -27.15
CA LEU A 256 -24.36 22.33 -28.47
C LEU A 256 -23.86 23.50 -29.32
N TYR A 257 -23.80 23.30 -30.64
CA TYR A 257 -23.22 24.27 -31.60
C TYR A 257 -24.17 25.38 -32.08
N GLY A 258 -25.50 25.24 -31.91
CA GLY A 258 -26.49 26.31 -32.11
C GLY A 258 -26.60 26.92 -33.52
N ARG A 259 -26.21 26.19 -34.57
CA ARG A 259 -26.08 26.72 -35.95
C ARG A 259 -26.95 26.04 -37.01
N MET A 260 -27.64 24.95 -36.68
CA MET A 260 -28.27 24.08 -37.68
C MET A 260 -29.53 24.69 -38.33
N GLN A 261 -30.32 25.48 -37.59
CA GLN A 261 -31.55 26.09 -38.14
C GLN A 261 -31.32 27.38 -38.96
N GLY A 262 -30.08 27.90 -39.04
CA GLY A 262 -29.80 29.21 -39.65
C GLY A 262 -29.85 29.27 -41.19
N GLY A 263 -30.13 28.15 -41.87
CA GLY A 263 -30.21 28.08 -43.34
C GLY A 263 -28.84 28.16 -44.04
N SER A 264 -28.85 28.20 -45.38
CA SER A 264 -27.63 28.17 -46.19
C SER A 264 -26.78 29.44 -46.01
N GLY A 265 -25.80 29.38 -45.12
CA GLY A 265 -24.90 30.49 -44.78
C GLY A 265 -24.57 30.63 -43.29
N SER A 266 -25.26 29.92 -42.38
CA SER A 266 -25.03 30.01 -40.93
C SER A 266 -23.63 29.56 -40.50
N ASP A 267 -23.02 28.64 -41.25
CA ASP A 267 -21.63 28.22 -41.14
C ASP A 267 -20.60 29.36 -41.28
N ARG A 268 -21.01 30.53 -41.82
CA ARG A 268 -20.15 31.72 -42.01
C ARG A 268 -20.51 32.89 -41.10
N ALA A 269 -21.53 32.75 -40.25
CA ALA A 269 -21.99 33.83 -39.38
C ALA A 269 -21.08 34.00 -38.14
N MET A 270 -20.93 35.26 -37.72
CA MET A 270 -20.19 35.69 -36.52
C MET A 270 -21.17 35.98 -35.37
N GLY A 271 -20.93 35.42 -34.18
CA GLY A 271 -21.83 35.55 -33.04
C GLY A 271 -21.62 34.51 -31.94
N LEU A 272 -22.52 34.51 -30.96
CA LEU A 272 -22.57 33.56 -29.85
C LEU A 272 -23.59 32.47 -30.18
N PHE A 273 -23.09 31.28 -30.55
CA PHE A 273 -23.92 30.13 -30.94
C PHE A 273 -23.72 28.90 -30.05
N ILE A 274 -22.63 28.85 -29.28
CA ILE A 274 -22.39 27.74 -28.35
C ILE A 274 -23.34 27.89 -27.17
N ASN A 275 -24.11 26.83 -26.87
CA ASN A 275 -25.06 26.77 -25.77
C ASN A 275 -24.80 25.53 -24.91
N THR A 276 -25.07 25.60 -23.61
CA THR A 276 -24.95 24.45 -22.68
C THR A 276 -26.32 24.13 -22.13
N LEU A 277 -26.82 22.93 -22.40
CA LEU A 277 -28.14 22.48 -21.94
C LEU A 277 -28.03 21.24 -21.06
N PRO A 278 -28.93 21.07 -20.06
CA PRO A 278 -28.93 19.89 -19.21
C PRO A 278 -29.40 18.66 -19.98
N LEU A 279 -28.59 17.61 -19.96
CA LEU A 279 -28.97 16.27 -20.36
C LEU A 279 -29.13 15.41 -19.09
N ARG A 280 -30.27 14.74 -18.95
CA ARG A 280 -30.51 13.72 -17.90
C ARG A 280 -30.32 12.34 -18.52
N ILE A 281 -29.49 11.50 -17.91
CA ILE A 281 -29.28 10.10 -18.31
C ILE A 281 -29.55 9.19 -17.12
N ASP A 282 -30.18 8.05 -17.41
CA ASP A 282 -30.51 6.98 -16.48
C ASP A 282 -29.68 5.73 -16.83
N ILE A 283 -28.85 5.29 -15.88
CA ILE A 283 -28.00 4.09 -16.01
C ILE A 283 -28.56 2.86 -15.29
N GLY A 284 -29.61 3.03 -14.48
CA GLY A 284 -29.92 2.13 -13.36
C GLY A 284 -30.72 0.87 -13.71
N GLY A 285 -31.36 0.84 -14.89
CA GLY A 285 -32.31 -0.23 -15.24
C GLY A 285 -32.39 -0.65 -16.71
N ARG A 286 -31.52 -0.15 -17.59
CA ARG A 286 -31.55 -0.48 -19.02
C ARG A 286 -30.33 -1.31 -19.47
N PRO A 287 -30.50 -2.22 -20.44
CA PRO A 287 -29.40 -2.86 -21.18
C PRO A 287 -28.45 -1.84 -21.82
N VAL A 288 -27.18 -2.20 -22.02
CA VAL A 288 -26.19 -1.33 -22.71
C VAL A 288 -26.67 -0.90 -24.09
N GLU A 289 -27.15 -1.83 -24.93
CA GLU A 289 -27.57 -1.50 -26.29
C GLU A 289 -28.77 -0.54 -26.31
N GLU A 290 -29.75 -0.77 -25.44
CA GLU A 290 -30.92 0.11 -25.30
C GLU A 290 -30.49 1.51 -24.81
N SER A 291 -29.58 1.57 -23.84
CA SER A 291 -29.10 2.82 -23.25
C SER A 291 -28.35 3.70 -24.25
N VAL A 292 -27.55 3.11 -25.14
CA VAL A 292 -26.88 3.84 -26.23
C VAL A 292 -27.91 4.40 -27.22
N ARG A 293 -28.93 3.61 -27.58
CA ARG A 293 -30.02 4.04 -28.48
C ARG A 293 -30.89 5.13 -27.84
N GLN A 294 -31.17 5.01 -26.55
CA GLN A 294 -31.93 6.00 -25.78
C GLN A 294 -31.13 7.30 -25.63
N THR A 295 -29.84 7.24 -25.32
CA THR A 295 -28.96 8.44 -25.26
C THR A 295 -28.92 9.18 -26.61
N GLN A 296 -28.90 8.46 -27.73
CA GLN A 296 -29.03 9.06 -29.06
C GLN A 296 -30.39 9.72 -29.28
N ALA A 297 -31.49 9.15 -28.77
CA ALA A 297 -32.82 9.74 -28.86
C ALA A 297 -32.98 10.99 -27.96
N ASP A 298 -32.43 10.96 -26.75
CA ASP A 298 -32.47 12.08 -25.81
C ASP A 298 -31.63 13.27 -26.29
N LEU A 299 -30.44 13.00 -26.84
CA LEU A 299 -29.64 14.01 -27.54
C LEU A 299 -30.39 14.59 -28.75
N ALA A 300 -31.02 13.76 -29.57
CA ALA A 300 -31.79 14.23 -30.74
C ALA A 300 -32.97 15.12 -30.34
N ALA A 301 -33.69 14.77 -29.27
CA ALA A 301 -34.77 15.60 -28.73
C ALA A 301 -34.25 16.91 -28.11
N LEU A 302 -33.07 16.88 -27.46
CA LEU A 302 -32.43 18.09 -26.93
C LEU A 302 -31.97 19.06 -28.04
N PHE A 303 -31.53 18.54 -29.20
CA PHE A 303 -31.19 19.36 -30.37
C PHE A 303 -32.38 20.15 -30.93
N GLU A 304 -33.62 19.65 -30.86
CA GLU A 304 -34.81 20.43 -31.25
C GLU A 304 -34.99 21.69 -30.38
N HIS A 305 -34.39 21.70 -29.19
CA HIS A 305 -34.43 22.79 -28.22
C HIS A 305 -33.09 23.53 -28.06
N GLU A 306 -32.16 23.45 -29.03
CA GLU A 306 -30.81 24.06 -28.95
C GLU A 306 -30.78 25.59 -28.68
N HIS A 307 -31.91 26.28 -28.86
CA HIS A 307 -32.11 27.71 -28.62
C HIS A 307 -32.64 28.07 -27.21
N ALA A 308 -32.86 27.08 -26.34
CA ALA A 308 -33.30 27.30 -24.96
C ALA A 308 -32.21 27.95 -24.09
N SER A 309 -32.57 28.76 -23.09
CA SER A 309 -31.59 29.20 -22.08
C SER A 309 -31.47 28.20 -20.94
N LEU A 310 -30.24 27.93 -20.51
CA LEU A 310 -29.94 27.07 -19.35
C LEU A 310 -30.73 27.48 -18.09
N ALA A 311 -30.80 28.79 -17.83
CA ALA A 311 -31.53 29.34 -16.68
C ALA A 311 -33.05 29.06 -16.73
N MET A 312 -33.64 28.88 -17.91
CA MET A 312 -35.04 28.43 -18.05
C MET A 312 -35.17 26.92 -17.85
N ALA A 313 -34.25 26.12 -18.38
CA ALA A 313 -34.22 24.68 -18.15
C ALA A 313 -34.05 24.35 -16.65
N GLN A 314 -33.15 25.05 -15.94
CA GLN A 314 -32.94 24.89 -14.50
C GLN A 314 -34.20 25.19 -13.67
N ARG A 315 -34.98 26.23 -14.04
CA ARG A 315 -36.29 26.55 -13.40
C ARG A 315 -37.37 25.48 -13.63
N CYS A 316 -37.15 24.50 -14.50
CA CYS A 316 -38.05 23.37 -14.70
C CYS A 316 -37.74 22.17 -13.79
N SER A 317 -36.67 22.24 -12.98
CA SER A 317 -36.33 21.25 -11.95
C SER A 317 -37.00 21.54 -10.60
N SER A 318 -36.90 20.61 -9.65
CA SER A 318 -37.31 20.79 -8.25
C SER A 318 -36.15 21.20 -7.33
N VAL A 319 -34.94 21.42 -7.87
CA VAL A 319 -33.75 21.88 -7.13
C VAL A 319 -33.99 23.28 -6.55
N ALA A 320 -33.45 23.55 -5.36
CA ALA A 320 -33.62 24.82 -4.65
C ALA A 320 -33.10 26.03 -5.46
N PRO A 321 -33.86 27.16 -5.53
CA PRO A 321 -33.39 28.37 -6.21
C PRO A 321 -32.06 28.88 -5.64
N GLY A 322 -31.07 29.07 -6.51
CA GLY A 322 -29.71 29.47 -6.15
C GLY A 322 -28.71 28.31 -6.09
N THR A 323 -29.16 27.06 -6.06
CA THR A 323 -28.30 25.87 -6.18
C THR A 323 -28.11 25.49 -7.66
N PRO A 324 -26.89 25.19 -8.14
CA PRO A 324 -26.68 24.73 -9.50
C PRO A 324 -27.27 23.32 -9.71
N LEU A 325 -28.03 23.12 -10.79
CA LEU A 325 -28.63 21.82 -11.15
C LEU A 325 -27.57 20.71 -11.37
N PHE A 326 -26.41 21.08 -11.90
CA PHE A 326 -25.26 20.23 -12.15
C PHE A 326 -23.99 21.09 -12.09
N SER A 327 -22.85 20.49 -11.78
CA SER A 327 -21.53 21.15 -11.82
C SER A 327 -20.58 20.61 -12.89
N ALA A 328 -21.05 19.65 -13.70
CA ALA A 328 -20.25 18.97 -14.72
C ALA A 328 -20.71 19.23 -16.17
N VAL A 329 -19.76 19.26 -17.11
CA VAL A 329 -19.99 19.48 -18.55
C VAL A 329 -19.23 18.49 -19.42
N LEU A 330 -19.88 18.01 -20.48
CA LEU A 330 -19.29 17.24 -21.59
C LEU A 330 -19.34 18.03 -22.90
N ASN A 331 -18.23 18.02 -23.64
CA ASN A 331 -18.05 18.76 -24.89
C ASN A 331 -17.41 17.88 -25.97
N CYS A 332 -18.18 17.44 -26.96
CA CYS A 332 -17.67 16.64 -28.08
C CYS A 332 -17.25 17.55 -29.24
N ARG A 333 -15.94 17.79 -29.39
CA ARG A 333 -15.34 18.71 -30.38
C ARG A 333 -14.90 17.92 -31.63
N ASN A 334 -15.51 18.18 -32.79
CA ASN A 334 -15.07 17.58 -34.07
C ASN A 334 -14.11 18.52 -34.83
N HIS A 335 -12.88 18.04 -35.02
CA HIS A 335 -11.82 18.70 -35.80
C HIS A 335 -11.78 18.09 -37.20
N ASN A 336 -12.42 18.76 -38.17
CA ASN A 336 -12.59 18.30 -39.56
C ASN A 336 -11.25 18.18 -40.34
N GLY A 337 -10.41 17.19 -40.01
CA GLY A 337 -9.15 16.90 -40.68
C GLY A 337 -8.04 17.94 -40.50
N GLN A 338 -8.28 19.02 -39.76
CA GLN A 338 -7.29 20.05 -39.45
C GLN A 338 -6.71 19.82 -38.06
N THR A 339 -5.52 19.21 -38.00
CA THR A 339 -4.71 19.23 -36.78
C THR A 339 -4.21 20.64 -36.51
N SER A 340 -4.09 21.04 -35.24
CA SER A 340 -3.66 22.40 -34.84
C SER A 340 -2.25 22.75 -35.32
N GLU A 341 -1.44 21.76 -35.68
CA GLU A 341 -0.12 21.92 -36.31
C GLU A 341 -0.18 22.55 -37.72
N SER A 342 -1.34 22.53 -38.40
CA SER A 342 -1.46 22.98 -39.79
C SER A 342 -1.76 24.48 -39.98
N TYR A 343 -1.90 25.28 -38.91
CA TYR A 343 -2.01 26.74 -39.00
C TYR A 343 -0.67 27.46 -39.26
N GLY A 344 0.30 26.77 -39.87
CA GLY A 344 1.55 27.33 -40.39
C GLY A 344 1.35 28.22 -41.62
N ILE A 345 0.54 29.27 -41.50
CA ILE A 345 0.45 30.34 -42.51
C ILE A 345 1.77 31.11 -42.46
N GLY A 346 2.53 31.02 -43.56
CA GLY A 346 3.96 31.35 -43.61
C GLY A 346 4.31 32.72 -43.02
N GLY A 347 4.88 32.70 -41.81
CA GLY A 347 5.26 33.89 -41.04
C GLY A 347 4.73 33.92 -39.60
N VAL A 348 3.74 33.09 -39.26
CA VAL A 348 3.13 33.05 -37.91
C VAL A 348 3.15 31.61 -37.36
N THR A 349 3.30 31.48 -36.03
CA THR A 349 3.21 30.21 -35.30
C THR A 349 2.40 30.45 -34.03
N ILE A 350 1.46 29.54 -33.72
CA ILE A 350 0.68 29.60 -32.48
C ILE A 350 1.56 29.04 -31.35
N LEU A 351 1.72 29.78 -30.26
CA LEU A 351 2.55 29.38 -29.11
C LEU A 351 1.73 28.73 -28.00
N ASP A 352 0.54 29.26 -27.72
CA ASP A 352 -0.41 28.74 -26.74
C ASP A 352 -1.86 29.08 -27.17
N ALA A 353 -2.85 28.38 -26.63
CA ALA A 353 -4.27 28.62 -26.84
C ALA A 353 -5.10 28.10 -25.65
N GLN A 354 -5.38 28.98 -24.68
CA GLN A 354 -6.12 28.61 -23.47
C GLN A 354 -7.64 28.78 -23.64
N GLN A 355 -8.38 27.88 -22.98
CA GLN A 355 -9.82 27.98 -22.73
C GLN A 355 -10.08 27.60 -21.26
N ARG A 356 -11.08 28.22 -20.62
CA ARG A 356 -11.58 27.91 -19.28
C ARG A 356 -13.11 27.91 -19.34
N THR A 357 -13.73 27.10 -18.50
CA THR A 357 -15.19 27.07 -18.31
C THR A 357 -15.52 27.40 -16.87
N ASN A 358 -16.70 27.97 -16.61
CA ASN A 358 -17.20 28.29 -15.27
C ASN A 358 -17.80 27.05 -14.58
N TYR A 359 -17.29 25.85 -14.87
CA TYR A 359 -17.75 24.59 -14.31
C TYR A 359 -16.55 23.89 -13.68
N PRO A 360 -16.65 23.43 -12.42
CA PRO A 360 -15.53 22.79 -11.74
C PRO A 360 -15.15 21.43 -12.33
N PHE A 361 -15.96 20.88 -13.25
CA PHE A 361 -15.74 19.55 -13.83
C PHE A 361 -16.08 19.51 -15.33
N THR A 362 -15.08 19.66 -16.21
CA THR A 362 -15.27 19.65 -17.67
C THR A 362 -14.51 18.50 -18.34
N MET A 363 -15.16 17.80 -19.26
CA MET A 363 -14.55 16.81 -20.16
C MET A 363 -14.75 17.21 -21.62
N ASN A 364 -13.64 17.35 -22.34
CA ASN A 364 -13.63 17.49 -23.80
C ASN A 364 -13.31 16.13 -24.44
N VAL A 365 -14.09 15.74 -25.45
CA VAL A 365 -13.83 14.59 -26.31
C VAL A 365 -13.53 15.10 -27.71
N ASP A 366 -12.28 15.01 -28.11
CA ASP A 366 -11.79 15.52 -29.39
C ASP A 366 -11.78 14.42 -30.45
N ASP A 367 -12.58 14.59 -31.50
CA ASP A 367 -12.53 13.75 -32.70
C ASP A 367 -11.66 14.41 -33.77
N PHE A 368 -10.62 13.72 -34.23
CA PHE A 368 -9.72 14.15 -35.33
C PHE A 368 -9.96 13.36 -36.64
N GLY A 369 -11.07 12.64 -36.74
CA GLY A 369 -11.43 11.74 -37.83
C GLY A 369 -10.73 10.38 -37.76
N THR A 370 -9.41 10.34 -37.55
CA THR A 370 -8.63 9.09 -37.46
C THR A 370 -8.44 8.56 -36.04
N GLY A 371 -8.52 9.42 -35.02
CA GLY A 371 -8.36 9.04 -33.61
C GLY A 371 -9.06 10.02 -32.68
N LEU A 372 -9.11 9.68 -31.39
CA LEU A 372 -9.77 10.46 -30.34
C LEU A 372 -8.78 10.86 -29.23
N SER A 373 -8.99 12.03 -28.61
CA SER A 373 -8.36 12.33 -27.31
C SER A 373 -9.37 12.87 -26.30
N LEU A 374 -9.18 12.51 -25.04
CA LEU A 374 -9.87 13.06 -23.89
C LEU A 374 -9.05 14.19 -23.27
N GLU A 375 -9.68 15.29 -22.89
CA GLU A 375 -9.05 16.37 -22.13
C GLU A 375 -9.99 16.78 -20.99
N SER A 376 -9.59 16.51 -19.75
CA SER A 376 -10.30 16.98 -18.56
C SER A 376 -9.75 18.32 -18.09
N GLN A 377 -10.63 19.15 -17.53
CA GLN A 377 -10.29 20.39 -16.83
C GLN A 377 -11.09 20.42 -15.53
N VAL A 378 -10.42 20.40 -14.38
CA VAL A 378 -11.09 20.26 -13.07
C VAL A 378 -10.49 21.20 -12.02
N VAL A 379 -11.38 21.81 -11.23
CA VAL A 379 -11.04 22.63 -10.07
C VAL A 379 -10.65 21.73 -8.91
N HIS A 380 -9.40 21.87 -8.45
CA HIS A 380 -8.82 21.36 -7.20
C HIS A 380 -9.48 20.09 -6.57
N SER A 381 -9.08 18.89 -7.01
CA SER A 381 -9.25 17.67 -6.20
C SER A 381 -8.10 16.67 -6.39
N SER A 382 -7.83 15.82 -5.39
CA SER A 382 -6.69 14.89 -5.38
C SER A 382 -6.78 13.72 -6.36
N ASN A 383 -7.92 13.56 -7.04
CA ASN A 383 -8.21 12.41 -7.90
C ASN A 383 -8.22 12.78 -9.40
N VAL A 384 -7.97 14.05 -9.75
CA VAL A 384 -8.10 14.58 -11.12
C VAL A 384 -7.34 13.81 -12.20
N PRO A 385 -6.07 13.35 -12.00
CA PRO A 385 -5.34 12.63 -13.03
C PRO A 385 -6.08 11.42 -13.61
N ARG A 386 -6.98 10.81 -12.83
CA ARG A 386 -7.72 9.60 -13.18
C ARG A 386 -9.02 9.83 -13.95
N ILE A 387 -9.43 11.07 -14.20
CA ILE A 387 -10.75 11.32 -14.82
C ILE A 387 -10.76 10.95 -16.31
N CYS A 388 -9.64 11.18 -17.01
CA CYS A 388 -9.45 10.67 -18.36
C CYS A 388 -9.32 9.13 -18.37
N GLU A 389 -8.71 8.54 -17.34
CA GLU A 389 -8.66 7.08 -17.17
C GLU A 389 -10.07 6.49 -17.00
N TYR A 390 -10.88 7.04 -16.09
CA TYR A 390 -12.26 6.58 -15.85
C TYR A 390 -13.14 6.72 -17.10
N MET A 391 -12.96 7.79 -17.86
CA MET A 391 -13.67 7.99 -19.13
C MET A 391 -13.17 7.04 -20.23
N GLN A 392 -11.88 6.68 -20.25
CA GLN A 392 -11.38 5.61 -21.12
C GLN A 392 -11.96 4.26 -20.71
N THR A 393 -11.90 3.87 -19.42
CA THR A 393 -12.42 2.59 -18.93
C THR A 393 -13.93 2.47 -19.12
N ALA A 394 -14.71 3.55 -18.96
CA ALA A 394 -16.14 3.57 -19.28
C ALA A 394 -16.44 3.47 -20.81
N LEU A 395 -15.50 3.85 -21.68
CA LEU A 395 -15.59 3.63 -23.13
C LEU A 395 -15.18 2.20 -23.51
N GLU A 396 -14.17 1.64 -22.85
CA GLU A 396 -13.70 0.26 -23.01
C GLU A 396 -14.78 -0.74 -22.58
N SER A 397 -15.33 -0.57 -21.37
CA SER A 397 -16.38 -1.43 -20.83
C SER A 397 -17.68 -1.36 -21.64
N LEU A 398 -18.04 -0.17 -22.16
CA LEU A 398 -19.14 -0.04 -23.13
C LEU A 398 -18.88 -0.79 -24.43
N ALA A 399 -17.68 -0.67 -25.02
CA ALA A 399 -17.35 -1.35 -26.28
C ALA A 399 -17.36 -2.87 -26.11
N ASP A 400 -16.70 -3.39 -25.07
CA ASP A 400 -16.64 -4.83 -24.83
C ASP A 400 -17.99 -5.41 -24.39
N ALA A 401 -18.82 -4.65 -23.66
CA ALA A 401 -20.20 -5.06 -23.40
C ALA A 401 -21.06 -5.06 -24.66
N LEU A 402 -20.89 -4.10 -25.58
CA LEU A 402 -21.64 -4.09 -26.85
C LEU A 402 -21.23 -5.21 -27.81
N ASP A 403 -20.02 -5.75 -27.72
CA ASP A 403 -19.59 -6.92 -28.51
C ASP A 403 -19.96 -8.26 -27.84
N HIS A 404 -19.90 -8.37 -26.50
CA HIS A 404 -19.99 -9.66 -25.80
C HIS A 404 -21.20 -9.83 -24.87
N SER A 405 -21.82 -8.75 -24.38
CA SER A 405 -22.90 -8.79 -23.37
C SER A 405 -23.85 -7.58 -23.44
N PRO A 406 -24.48 -7.29 -24.60
CA PRO A 406 -25.31 -6.08 -24.80
C PRO A 406 -26.56 -5.99 -23.90
N GLY A 407 -26.92 -7.11 -23.26
CA GLY A 407 -28.00 -7.23 -22.27
C GLY A 407 -27.62 -6.86 -20.82
N MET A 408 -26.34 -6.62 -20.52
CA MET A 408 -25.85 -6.15 -19.20
C MET A 408 -26.40 -4.75 -18.89
N GLN A 409 -26.58 -4.37 -17.62
CA GLN A 409 -27.05 -3.03 -17.27
C GLN A 409 -25.88 -2.05 -17.25
N VAL A 410 -26.10 -0.79 -17.63
CA VAL A 410 -25.01 0.21 -17.71
C VAL A 410 -24.37 0.46 -16.33
N ARG A 411 -25.14 0.39 -15.24
CA ARG A 411 -24.60 0.47 -13.87
C ARG A 411 -23.74 -0.72 -13.42
N ASP A 412 -23.75 -1.83 -14.16
CA ASP A 412 -22.94 -3.02 -13.85
C ASP A 412 -21.54 -2.93 -14.48
N LEU A 413 -21.30 -1.94 -15.36
CA LEU A 413 -20.03 -1.76 -16.08
C LEU A 413 -18.93 -1.15 -15.19
N GLU A 414 -17.69 -1.54 -15.48
CA GLU A 414 -16.50 -0.95 -14.85
C GLU A 414 -16.22 0.47 -15.37
N VAL A 415 -15.67 1.30 -14.47
CA VAL A 415 -15.42 2.74 -14.65
C VAL A 415 -14.16 3.12 -13.88
N GLU A 416 -14.06 2.68 -12.62
CA GLU A 416 -12.80 2.63 -11.90
C GLU A 416 -11.91 1.56 -12.55
N GLN A 417 -10.61 1.83 -12.73
CA GLN A 417 -9.69 0.80 -13.21
C GLN A 417 -9.46 -0.26 -12.14
N THR A 418 -9.51 -1.54 -12.54
CA THR A 418 -9.15 -2.71 -11.72
C THR A 418 -9.84 -2.79 -10.35
N PRO A 419 -11.18 -2.64 -10.26
CA PRO A 419 -11.91 -2.67 -8.99
C PRO A 419 -11.77 -4.03 -8.28
N HIS A 420 -11.61 -5.10 -9.06
CA HIS A 420 -11.41 -6.46 -8.58
C HIS A 420 -9.94 -6.84 -8.34
N ALA A 421 -8.97 -5.94 -8.58
CA ALA A 421 -7.58 -6.19 -8.19
C ALA A 421 -7.41 -6.11 -6.66
N ILE A 422 -6.45 -6.87 -6.14
CA ILE A 422 -6.18 -6.95 -4.70
C ILE A 422 -5.52 -5.66 -4.21
N ALA A 423 -6.26 -4.92 -3.37
CA ALA A 423 -5.79 -3.69 -2.76
C ALA A 423 -4.90 -3.96 -1.55
N VAL A 424 -5.31 -4.87 -0.67
CA VAL A 424 -4.59 -5.19 0.57
C VAL A 424 -4.50 -6.70 0.78
N VAL A 425 -3.32 -7.15 1.21
CA VAL A 425 -3.02 -8.52 1.64
C VAL A 425 -2.55 -8.49 3.09
N PHE A 426 -3.09 -9.39 3.92
CA PHE A 426 -2.61 -9.65 5.28
C PHE A 426 -2.59 -11.15 5.55
N GLU A 427 -1.39 -11.72 5.80
CA GLU A 427 -1.12 -13.15 5.98
C GLU A 427 -1.61 -14.07 4.84
N HIS A 428 -2.89 -14.45 4.91
CA HIS A 428 -3.64 -15.38 4.07
C HIS A 428 -4.99 -14.79 3.62
N GLN A 429 -5.30 -13.55 4.03
CA GLN A 429 -6.49 -12.80 3.66
C GLN A 429 -6.11 -11.76 2.59
N GLU A 430 -6.97 -11.59 1.60
CA GLU A 430 -6.83 -10.61 0.54
C GLU A 430 -8.18 -9.90 0.36
N ILE A 431 -8.14 -8.62 -0.03
CA ILE A 431 -9.34 -7.81 -0.27
C ILE A 431 -9.17 -6.97 -1.53
N SER A 432 -10.20 -6.92 -2.38
CA SER A 432 -10.18 -6.11 -3.61
C SER A 432 -10.33 -4.62 -3.31
N TYR A 433 -10.00 -3.76 -4.28
CA TYR A 433 -10.30 -2.32 -4.20
C TYR A 433 -11.79 -2.06 -3.97
N TYR A 434 -12.67 -2.79 -4.67
CA TYR A 434 -14.12 -2.73 -4.52
C TYR A 434 -14.58 -3.10 -3.10
N ASP A 435 -14.15 -4.25 -2.57
CA ASP A 435 -14.55 -4.74 -1.24
C ASP A 435 -14.02 -3.84 -0.12
N LEU A 436 -12.78 -3.35 -0.26
CA LEU A 436 -12.16 -2.42 0.68
C LEU A 436 -12.94 -1.11 0.72
N ASN A 437 -13.27 -0.55 -0.45
CA ASN A 437 -14.07 0.67 -0.58
C ASN A 437 -15.47 0.49 0.01
N ALA A 438 -16.16 -0.60 -0.33
CA ALA A 438 -17.51 -0.92 0.15
C ALA A 438 -17.57 -1.06 1.69
N ARG A 439 -16.62 -1.77 2.30
CA ARG A 439 -16.55 -1.92 3.77
C ARG A 439 -16.20 -0.60 4.45
N ALA A 440 -15.23 0.16 3.92
CA ALA A 440 -14.87 1.46 4.46
C ALA A 440 -16.02 2.48 4.33
N ASN A 441 -16.82 2.43 3.26
CA ASN A 441 -18.01 3.24 3.10
C ASN A 441 -19.09 2.88 4.13
N SER A 442 -19.40 1.59 4.30
CA SER A 442 -20.36 1.12 5.30
C SER A 442 -19.99 1.59 6.72
N LEU A 443 -18.71 1.46 7.11
CA LEU A 443 -18.21 1.98 8.39
C LEU A 443 -18.21 3.52 8.45
N ALA A 444 -17.92 4.23 7.35
CA ALA A 444 -17.97 5.68 7.30
C ALA A 444 -19.38 6.25 7.51
N HIS A 445 -20.41 5.65 6.90
CA HIS A 445 -21.81 6.02 7.16
C HIS A 445 -22.17 5.82 8.64
N HIS A 446 -21.72 4.72 9.26
CA HIS A 446 -21.92 4.51 10.70
C HIS A 446 -21.18 5.57 11.56
N LEU A 447 -19.96 5.96 11.19
CA LEU A 447 -19.23 7.03 11.87
C LEU A 447 -19.93 8.39 11.75
N ILE A 448 -20.52 8.71 10.59
CA ILE A 448 -21.34 9.90 10.39
C ILE A 448 -22.59 9.86 11.28
N ASP A 449 -23.28 8.71 11.37
CA ASP A 449 -24.42 8.52 12.29
C ASP A 449 -24.03 8.69 13.78
N LEU A 450 -22.79 8.36 14.15
CA LEU A 450 -22.22 8.61 15.48
C LEU A 450 -21.75 10.07 15.68
N GLY A 451 -21.89 10.93 14.67
CA GLY A 451 -21.60 12.37 14.76
C GLY A 451 -20.21 12.79 14.28
N VAL A 452 -19.48 11.95 13.54
CA VAL A 452 -18.24 12.39 12.87
C VAL A 452 -18.57 13.46 11.83
N LYS A 453 -17.72 14.50 11.81
CA LYS A 453 -17.77 15.69 10.97
C LYS A 453 -16.33 16.17 10.71
N PRO A 454 -16.10 17.13 9.79
CA PRO A 454 -14.77 17.71 9.56
C PRO A 454 -14.01 18.08 10.84
N ASP A 455 -12.70 17.77 10.86
CA ASP A 455 -11.77 17.89 12.00
C ASP A 455 -12.09 17.05 13.26
N SER A 456 -13.06 16.12 13.23
CA SER A 456 -13.33 15.24 14.39
C SER A 456 -12.26 14.16 14.56
N LEU A 457 -11.70 14.05 15.76
CA LEU A 457 -10.70 13.02 16.08
C LEU A 457 -11.37 11.67 16.41
N VAL A 458 -11.02 10.64 15.66
CA VAL A 458 -11.42 9.24 15.92
C VAL A 458 -10.15 8.44 16.25
N ALA A 459 -10.08 7.86 17.45
CA ALA A 459 -8.97 7.00 17.80
C ALA A 459 -9.10 5.63 17.12
N ILE A 460 -7.97 5.01 16.75
CA ILE A 460 -7.93 3.67 16.17
C ILE A 460 -6.87 2.85 16.92
N CYS A 461 -7.32 1.91 17.76
CA CYS A 461 -6.46 0.97 18.49
C CYS A 461 -6.77 -0.46 18.04
N VAL A 462 -6.00 -0.99 17.10
CA VAL A 462 -6.24 -2.29 16.47
C VAL A 462 -4.92 -2.99 16.19
N ASP A 463 -4.95 -4.32 16.10
CA ASP A 463 -3.83 -5.08 15.58
C ASP A 463 -3.71 -4.92 14.05
N ARG A 464 -2.49 -5.15 13.54
CA ARG A 464 -2.22 -5.06 12.09
C ARG A 464 -3.12 -6.05 11.35
N SER A 465 -3.94 -5.54 10.44
CA SER A 465 -5.04 -6.30 9.83
C SER A 465 -5.57 -5.59 8.58
N ILE A 466 -6.47 -6.24 7.83
CA ILE A 466 -7.28 -5.56 6.80
C ILE A 466 -8.26 -4.57 7.46
N ALA A 467 -8.79 -4.88 8.65
CA ALA A 467 -9.69 -4.00 9.40
C ALA A 467 -9.04 -2.67 9.81
N MET A 468 -7.72 -2.66 10.08
CA MET A 468 -6.94 -1.44 10.26
C MET A 468 -7.03 -0.49 9.06
N ILE A 469 -6.86 -1.00 7.82
CA ILE A 469 -6.96 -0.18 6.61
C ILE A 469 -8.41 0.26 6.35
N ILE A 470 -9.39 -0.62 6.60
CA ILE A 470 -10.83 -0.27 6.55
C ILE A 470 -11.15 0.88 7.51
N GLY A 471 -10.68 0.82 8.76
CA GLY A 471 -10.90 1.86 9.77
C GLY A 471 -10.26 3.20 9.40
N LEU A 472 -9.00 3.18 8.93
CA LEU A 472 -8.30 4.38 8.44
C LEU A 472 -9.07 5.04 7.28
N LEU A 473 -9.47 4.26 6.27
CA LEU A 473 -10.28 4.76 5.15
C LEU A 473 -11.65 5.28 5.61
N ALA A 474 -12.32 4.58 6.53
CA ALA A 474 -13.66 4.95 6.99
C ALA A 474 -13.68 6.28 7.75
N VAL A 475 -12.66 6.54 8.60
CA VAL A 475 -12.52 7.81 9.31
C VAL A 475 -12.34 8.97 8.33
N LEU A 476 -11.43 8.84 7.36
CA LEU A 476 -11.21 9.85 6.31
C LEU A 476 -12.46 10.07 5.46
N LYS A 477 -13.19 9.00 5.09
CA LYS A 477 -14.44 9.06 4.33
C LYS A 477 -15.58 9.73 5.10
N ALA A 478 -15.61 9.59 6.43
CA ALA A 478 -16.52 10.33 7.30
C ALA A 478 -16.11 11.81 7.49
N GLY A 479 -14.97 12.24 6.93
CA GLY A 479 -14.40 13.57 7.12
C GLY A 479 -13.71 13.76 8.48
N GLY A 480 -13.53 12.69 9.26
CA GLY A 480 -12.77 12.71 10.50
C GLY A 480 -11.28 12.50 10.26
N ALA A 481 -10.49 12.77 11.30
CA ALA A 481 -9.05 12.52 11.33
C ALA A 481 -8.72 11.35 12.27
N TYR A 482 -7.85 10.44 11.84
CA TYR A 482 -7.50 9.29 12.67
C TYR A 482 -6.38 9.61 13.68
N VAL A 483 -6.52 9.08 14.89
CA VAL A 483 -5.49 9.10 15.94
C VAL A 483 -5.04 7.65 16.16
N PRO A 484 -3.89 7.23 15.60
CA PRO A 484 -3.47 5.83 15.65
C PRO A 484 -2.89 5.47 17.02
N LEU A 485 -3.21 4.27 17.49
CA LEU A 485 -2.80 3.69 18.77
C LEU A 485 -2.32 2.25 18.55
N ASP A 486 -1.04 1.96 18.80
CA ASP A 486 -0.47 0.63 18.65
C ASP A 486 -0.75 -0.17 19.95
N PRO A 487 -1.50 -1.29 19.92
CA PRO A 487 -1.84 -2.04 21.13
C PRO A 487 -0.62 -2.67 21.81
N THR A 488 0.57 -2.66 21.18
CA THR A 488 1.83 -3.08 21.81
C THR A 488 2.50 -2.00 22.68
N PHE A 489 1.95 -0.78 22.74
CA PHE A 489 2.46 0.27 23.63
C PHE A 489 1.89 0.15 25.06
N ALA A 490 2.69 0.52 26.06
CA ALA A 490 2.28 0.53 27.46
C ALA A 490 0.99 1.36 27.68
N SER A 491 0.02 0.79 28.41
CA SER A 491 -1.34 1.35 28.55
C SER A 491 -1.37 2.79 29.09
N GLU A 492 -0.41 3.20 29.92
CA GLU A 492 -0.33 4.59 30.41
C GLU A 492 0.02 5.59 29.29
N ARG A 493 0.81 5.19 28.28
CA ARG A 493 1.05 6.03 27.09
C ARG A 493 -0.20 6.11 26.22
N LEU A 494 -0.91 4.99 26.04
CA LEU A 494 -2.18 4.97 25.32
C LEU A 494 -3.22 5.86 26.02
N HIS A 495 -3.25 5.85 27.36
CA HIS A 495 -4.07 6.76 28.17
C HIS A 495 -3.64 8.23 28.03
N ASP A 496 -2.35 8.56 28.15
CA ASP A 496 -1.83 9.93 27.94
C ASP A 496 -2.23 10.48 26.55
N ILE A 497 -2.21 9.64 25.50
CA ILE A 497 -2.65 10.01 24.15
C ILE A 497 -4.18 10.18 24.08
N LEU A 498 -4.97 9.25 24.63
CA LEU A 498 -6.43 9.36 24.65
C LEU A 498 -6.93 10.57 25.44
N VAL A 499 -6.23 10.96 26.51
CA VAL A 499 -6.56 12.16 27.30
C VAL A 499 -6.28 13.44 26.50
N ASP A 500 -5.14 13.55 25.82
CA ASP A 500 -4.83 14.72 25.00
C ASP A 500 -5.70 14.81 23.74
N ALA A 501 -5.90 13.69 23.03
CA ALA A 501 -6.76 13.65 21.84
C ALA A 501 -8.25 13.82 22.17
N SER A 502 -8.70 13.40 23.37
CA SER A 502 -10.10 13.44 23.83
C SER A 502 -11.14 13.03 22.76
N PRO A 503 -10.96 11.88 22.07
CA PRO A 503 -11.83 11.46 20.98
C PRO A 503 -13.21 11.04 21.50
N SER A 504 -14.27 11.31 20.72
CA SER A 504 -15.63 10.84 21.06
C SER A 504 -15.89 9.39 20.63
N ILE A 505 -15.09 8.86 19.69
CA ILE A 505 -15.23 7.53 19.11
C ILE A 505 -13.85 6.85 19.07
N LEU A 506 -13.83 5.56 19.40
CA LEU A 506 -12.68 4.67 19.32
C LEU A 506 -13.04 3.48 18.42
N LEU A 507 -12.32 3.33 17.31
CA LEU A 507 -12.28 2.07 16.59
C LEU A 507 -11.31 1.13 17.30
N ALA A 508 -11.80 0.03 17.87
CA ALA A 508 -10.95 -0.96 18.52
C ALA A 508 -11.45 -2.39 18.33
N ASP A 509 -10.51 -3.27 17.97
CA ASP A 509 -10.70 -4.72 18.00
C ASP A 509 -10.44 -5.25 19.42
N LYS A 510 -10.49 -6.58 19.58
CA LYS A 510 -10.19 -7.20 20.88
C LYS A 510 -8.80 -6.82 21.43
N SER A 511 -7.78 -6.73 20.59
CA SER A 511 -6.40 -6.43 21.01
C SER A 511 -6.32 -5.00 21.57
N GLY A 512 -6.94 -4.04 20.90
CA GLY A 512 -7.06 -2.67 21.39
C GLY A 512 -7.88 -2.53 22.65
N VAL A 513 -9.01 -3.25 22.77
CA VAL A 513 -9.84 -3.25 23.98
C VAL A 513 -9.08 -3.85 25.18
N ASP A 514 -8.39 -4.98 24.98
CA ASP A 514 -7.60 -5.65 26.03
C ASP A 514 -6.38 -4.78 26.46
N ALA A 515 -5.70 -4.10 25.51
CA ALA A 515 -4.54 -3.24 25.79
C ALA A 515 -4.90 -1.92 26.49
N LEU A 516 -6.08 -1.35 26.19
CA LEU A 516 -6.57 -0.13 26.83
C LEU A 516 -7.25 -0.41 28.17
N GLY A 517 -8.05 -1.47 28.28
CA GLY A 517 -8.76 -1.87 29.49
C GLY A 517 -9.57 -0.72 30.11
N SER A 518 -9.34 -0.46 31.41
CA SER A 518 -9.98 0.65 32.15
C SER A 518 -9.53 2.05 31.73
N SER A 519 -8.65 2.19 30.74
CA SER A 519 -8.20 3.49 30.21
C SER A 519 -9.20 4.11 29.24
N ILE A 520 -10.16 3.32 28.72
CA ILE A 520 -11.24 3.79 27.85
C ILE A 520 -12.24 4.60 28.70
N PRO A 521 -12.48 5.90 28.42
CA PRO A 521 -13.47 6.67 29.16
C PRO A 521 -14.89 6.22 28.81
N ASN A 522 -15.77 6.13 29.82
CA ASN A 522 -17.19 5.73 29.66
C ASN A 522 -18.03 6.61 28.69
N SER A 523 -17.49 7.75 28.24
CA SER A 523 -18.09 8.66 27.27
C SER A 523 -17.72 8.37 25.82
N VAL A 524 -16.77 7.46 25.57
CA VAL A 524 -16.28 7.13 24.22
C VAL A 524 -17.09 5.97 23.65
N VAL A 525 -17.61 6.14 22.43
CA VAL A 525 -18.26 5.03 21.71
C VAL A 525 -17.18 4.12 21.12
N VAL A 526 -17.21 2.84 21.49
CA VAL A 526 -16.27 1.83 20.97
C VAL A 526 -16.95 0.99 19.90
N THR A 527 -16.34 0.91 18.71
CA THR A 527 -16.81 0.12 17.57
C THR A 527 -15.67 -0.74 17.02
N ASP A 528 -15.91 -2.04 16.78
CA ASP A 528 -14.92 -2.93 16.16
C ASP A 528 -14.99 -2.83 14.62
N PRO A 529 -13.92 -2.39 13.93
CA PRO A 529 -13.90 -2.28 12.46
C PRO A 529 -13.91 -3.63 11.72
N ASN A 530 -13.85 -4.77 12.43
CA ASN A 530 -14.08 -6.09 11.86
C ASN A 530 -15.57 -6.42 11.69
N VAL A 531 -16.47 -5.72 12.37
CA VAL A 531 -17.92 -5.98 12.32
C VAL A 531 -18.50 -5.52 10.98
N LEU A 532 -19.21 -6.42 10.30
CA LEU A 532 -19.97 -6.09 9.10
C LEU A 532 -21.24 -5.32 9.50
N LEU A 533 -21.40 -4.11 8.96
CA LEU A 533 -22.49 -3.19 9.28
C LEU A 533 -23.49 -3.10 8.12
N GLU A 534 -24.78 -3.09 8.45
CA GLU A 534 -25.88 -2.87 7.49
C GLU A 534 -26.01 -1.38 7.16
N LYS A 535 -25.05 -0.86 6.38
CA LYS A 535 -24.97 0.52 5.90
C LYS A 535 -24.64 0.56 4.39
N PRO A 536 -24.91 1.68 3.69
CA PRO A 536 -24.65 1.77 2.26
C PRO A 536 -23.17 1.52 1.90
N ALA A 537 -22.93 0.77 0.83
CA ALA A 537 -21.59 0.57 0.27
C ALA A 537 -21.11 1.74 -0.62
N THR A 538 -21.96 2.73 -0.87
CA THR A 538 -21.67 3.93 -1.67
C THR A 538 -20.84 4.94 -0.89
N ASN A 539 -19.97 5.70 -1.58
CA ASN A 539 -19.17 6.75 -0.96
C ASN A 539 -20.08 7.76 -0.22
N PRO A 540 -19.81 8.10 1.06
CA PRO A 540 -20.56 9.13 1.76
C PRO A 540 -20.28 10.51 1.18
N HIS A 541 -21.28 11.39 1.25
CA HIS A 541 -21.12 12.82 1.01
C HIS A 541 -21.10 13.56 2.35
N VAL A 542 -20.02 14.30 2.62
CA VAL A 542 -19.83 15.07 3.86
C VAL A 542 -19.85 16.57 3.52
N PRO A 543 -20.97 17.29 3.77
CA PRO A 543 -21.10 18.70 3.40
C PRO A 543 -20.01 19.57 4.05
N GLY A 544 -19.37 20.41 3.24
CA GLY A 544 -18.34 21.36 3.70
C GLY A 544 -16.97 20.74 4.01
N LEU A 545 -16.74 19.46 3.72
CA LEU A 545 -15.40 18.88 3.77
C LEU A 545 -14.48 19.57 2.76
N LYS A 546 -13.22 19.80 3.15
CA LYS A 546 -12.18 20.52 2.39
C LYS A 546 -10.82 19.92 2.68
N THR A 547 -9.86 20.07 1.77
CA THR A 547 -8.50 19.53 1.91
C THR A 547 -7.69 20.15 3.04
N SER A 548 -8.07 21.32 3.57
CA SER A 548 -7.47 21.93 4.76
C SER A 548 -7.92 21.30 6.09
N HIS A 549 -8.86 20.35 6.08
CA HIS A 549 -9.21 19.59 7.28
C HIS A 549 -8.17 18.50 7.57
N LEU A 550 -8.11 18.10 8.84
CA LEU A 550 -7.19 17.07 9.32
C LEU A 550 -7.48 15.72 8.67
N ALA A 551 -6.41 15.05 8.24
CA ALA A 551 -6.42 13.64 7.88
C ALA A 551 -6.02 12.75 9.08
N TYR A 552 -5.05 13.21 9.88
CA TYR A 552 -4.60 12.47 11.06
C TYR A 552 -3.92 13.34 12.12
N VAL A 553 -3.80 12.78 13.33
CA VAL A 553 -2.92 13.30 14.39
C VAL A 553 -1.99 12.18 14.87
N ILE A 554 -0.72 12.23 14.49
CA ILE A 554 0.30 11.25 14.88
C ILE A 554 1.12 11.76 16.06
N TYR A 555 1.25 10.95 17.11
CA TYR A 555 1.91 11.33 18.36
C TYR A 555 3.40 11.00 18.36
N THR A 556 4.21 12.04 18.60
CA THR A 556 5.68 11.95 18.69
C THR A 556 6.16 12.18 20.13
N SER A 557 7.42 11.87 20.42
CA SER A 557 8.03 12.16 21.73
C SER A 557 8.13 13.67 21.99
N GLY A 558 8.04 14.08 23.25
CA GLY A 558 7.96 15.47 23.66
C GLY A 558 8.95 15.85 24.76
N SER A 559 9.71 16.93 24.52
CA SER A 559 10.72 17.51 25.42
C SER A 559 10.20 17.92 26.81
N THR A 560 8.89 17.87 27.04
CA THR A 560 8.21 18.22 28.30
C THR A 560 7.67 17.00 29.07
N GLY A 561 8.05 15.77 28.69
CA GLY A 561 7.65 14.55 29.39
C GLY A 561 6.30 13.96 29.00
N LYS A 562 5.59 14.60 28.06
CA LYS A 562 4.33 14.13 27.46
C LYS A 562 4.46 13.99 25.94
N PRO A 563 3.80 13.00 25.32
CA PRO A 563 3.67 12.93 23.87
C PRO A 563 3.06 14.21 23.26
N LYS A 564 3.38 14.51 22.01
CA LYS A 564 2.83 15.65 21.25
C LYS A 564 2.20 15.18 19.94
N GLY A 565 0.91 15.47 19.73
CA GLY A 565 0.19 15.11 18.50
C GLY A 565 0.48 16.10 17.37
N VAL A 566 1.02 15.64 16.24
CA VAL A 566 1.25 16.46 15.04
C VAL A 566 -0.02 16.44 14.19
N MET A 567 -0.62 17.61 13.98
CA MET A 567 -1.87 17.78 13.23
C MET A 567 -1.60 17.92 11.72
N VAL A 568 -1.98 16.91 10.93
CA VAL A 568 -1.71 16.86 9.48
C VAL A 568 -3.01 16.90 8.68
N GLU A 569 -3.04 17.72 7.64
CA GLU A 569 -4.21 17.98 6.78
C GLU A 569 -4.21 17.15 5.50
N HIS A 570 -5.38 16.91 4.92
CA HIS A 570 -5.52 16.17 3.65
C HIS A 570 -4.64 16.75 2.54
N ALA A 571 -4.62 18.08 2.38
CA ALA A 571 -3.81 18.78 1.38
C ALA A 571 -2.32 18.43 1.49
N GLN A 572 -1.82 18.30 2.72
CA GLN A 572 -0.42 18.02 3.04
C GLN A 572 -0.05 16.56 2.69
N VAL A 573 -1.01 15.64 2.79
CA VAL A 573 -0.84 14.24 2.37
C VAL A 573 -0.93 14.10 0.86
N THR A 574 -1.87 14.77 0.18
CA THR A 574 -2.06 14.61 -1.27
C THR A 574 -0.90 15.22 -2.07
N ARG A 575 -0.51 16.46 -1.75
CA ARG A 575 0.64 17.13 -2.41
C ARG A 575 1.94 16.35 -2.29
N LEU A 576 2.14 15.60 -1.20
CA LEU A 576 3.30 14.73 -1.03
C LEU A 576 3.38 13.64 -2.13
N PHE A 577 2.26 13.07 -2.57
CA PHE A 577 2.24 12.05 -3.63
C PHE A 577 2.22 12.61 -5.04
N ASP A 578 1.78 13.86 -5.21
CA ASP A 578 1.70 14.53 -6.51
C ASP A 578 3.03 15.24 -6.85
N ALA A 579 3.61 15.98 -5.91
CA ALA A 579 4.91 16.66 -6.09
C ALA A 579 6.11 15.69 -6.19
N THR A 580 5.89 14.39 -5.99
CA THR A 580 6.90 13.32 -6.19
C THR A 580 6.52 12.30 -7.28
N ALA A 581 5.39 12.46 -7.98
CA ALA A 581 4.88 11.42 -8.90
C ALA A 581 5.89 11.03 -9.98
N ASP A 582 6.45 12.03 -10.68
CA ASP A 582 7.43 11.91 -11.76
C ASP A 582 8.71 11.16 -11.35
N TRP A 583 9.07 11.15 -10.06
CA TRP A 583 10.30 10.55 -9.55
C TRP A 583 10.22 9.02 -9.47
N TYR A 584 9.03 8.49 -9.22
CA TYR A 584 8.82 7.08 -8.87
C TYR A 584 7.95 6.33 -9.87
N ASN A 585 6.96 6.99 -10.48
CA ASN A 585 6.05 6.39 -11.45
C ASN A 585 5.44 5.06 -10.95
N PHE A 586 4.94 5.09 -9.70
CA PHE A 586 4.23 3.98 -9.08
C PHE A 586 2.89 3.75 -9.79
N ASN A 587 2.53 2.48 -10.01
CA ASN A 587 1.37 2.08 -10.81
C ASN A 587 0.80 0.72 -10.39
N THR A 588 -0.25 0.24 -11.06
CA THR A 588 -0.96 -1.01 -10.73
C THR A 588 -0.11 -2.29 -10.77
N SER A 589 1.06 -2.28 -11.40
CA SER A 589 2.01 -3.42 -11.33
C SER A 589 2.82 -3.48 -10.04
N ASP A 590 2.83 -2.42 -9.23
CA ASP A 590 3.64 -2.37 -8.01
C ASP A 590 3.01 -3.13 -6.84
N THR A 591 3.89 -3.72 -6.04
CA THR A 591 3.56 -4.32 -4.74
C THR A 591 4.40 -3.67 -3.65
N TRP A 592 3.73 -3.03 -2.70
CA TRP A 592 4.32 -2.37 -1.54
C TRP A 592 4.31 -3.27 -0.31
N LEU A 593 5.24 -3.00 0.61
CA LEU A 593 5.35 -3.73 1.88
C LEU A 593 5.31 -2.77 3.08
N MET A 594 4.21 -2.78 3.82
CA MET A 594 4.04 -1.96 5.03
C MET A 594 4.74 -2.62 6.22
N THR A 595 5.97 -2.18 6.51
CA THR A 595 6.76 -2.67 7.65
C THR A 595 6.55 -1.83 8.91
N HIS A 596 6.32 -0.53 8.75
CA HIS A 596 6.18 0.45 9.84
C HIS A 596 4.91 0.22 10.69
N THR A 597 4.92 0.69 11.95
CA THR A 597 3.67 0.84 12.71
C THR A 597 2.87 2.01 12.15
N PHE A 598 1.54 1.89 12.15
CA PHE A 598 0.64 2.97 11.73
C PHE A 598 0.64 4.18 12.68
N CYS A 599 1.32 4.05 13.84
CA CYS A 599 1.65 5.16 14.74
C CYS A 599 2.89 5.97 14.34
N PHE A 600 3.55 5.66 13.21
CA PHE A 600 4.70 6.41 12.71
C PHE A 600 4.44 6.84 11.27
N ASP A 601 4.67 8.13 10.95
CA ASP A 601 4.22 8.74 9.70
C ASP A 601 4.87 8.17 8.43
N ALA A 602 5.96 7.41 8.55
CA ALA A 602 6.46 6.57 7.45
C ALA A 602 5.39 5.60 6.88
N SER A 603 4.43 5.15 7.70
CA SER A 603 3.31 4.31 7.24
C SER A 603 2.32 5.03 6.33
N VAL A 604 2.26 6.37 6.39
CA VAL A 604 1.41 7.20 5.51
C VAL A 604 1.90 7.03 4.07
N TRP A 605 3.23 6.95 3.89
CA TRP A 605 3.84 6.64 2.60
C TRP A 605 3.65 5.16 2.20
N ASP A 606 3.82 4.21 3.13
CA ASP A 606 3.55 2.78 2.87
C ASP A 606 2.11 2.53 2.37
N ILE A 607 1.11 3.11 3.04
CA ILE A 607 -0.31 2.85 2.78
C ILE A 607 -0.80 3.62 1.56
N TRP A 608 -0.63 4.95 1.54
CA TRP A 608 -1.23 5.79 0.49
C TRP A 608 -0.37 5.83 -0.78
N GLY A 609 0.94 5.59 -0.69
CA GLY A 609 1.80 5.39 -1.87
C GLY A 609 1.40 4.16 -2.70
N ALA A 610 0.84 3.14 -2.04
CA ALA A 610 0.21 2.01 -2.71
C ALA A 610 -1.22 2.33 -3.18
N LEU A 611 -2.11 2.68 -2.23
CA LEU A 611 -3.55 2.72 -2.48
C LEU A 611 -4.00 3.87 -3.40
N ASN A 612 -3.26 4.98 -3.46
CA ASN A 612 -3.58 6.10 -4.36
C ASN A 612 -3.18 5.85 -5.83
N ARG A 613 -2.35 4.82 -6.09
CA ARG A 613 -1.80 4.51 -7.43
C ARG A 613 -2.24 3.12 -7.94
N GLY A 614 -3.22 2.49 -7.28
CA GLY A 614 -3.78 1.20 -7.67
C GLY A 614 -2.88 0.00 -7.40
N CYS A 615 -1.82 0.17 -6.59
CA CYS A 615 -0.85 -0.88 -6.28
C CYS A 615 -1.43 -1.91 -5.28
N LYS A 616 -0.75 -3.06 -5.11
CA LYS A 616 -1.06 -4.03 -4.05
C LYS A 616 -0.30 -3.69 -2.76
N LEU A 617 -0.99 -3.54 -1.63
CA LEU A 617 -0.38 -3.31 -0.31
C LEU A 617 -0.28 -4.61 0.50
N VAL A 618 0.93 -5.03 0.85
CA VAL A 618 1.15 -6.17 1.76
C VAL A 618 1.41 -5.65 3.18
N VAL A 619 0.48 -5.89 4.10
CA VAL A 619 0.61 -5.53 5.51
C VAL A 619 1.39 -6.63 6.24
N VAL A 620 2.51 -6.27 6.87
CA VAL A 620 3.40 -7.24 7.53
C VAL A 620 3.00 -7.43 9.00
N ALA A 621 2.78 -8.67 9.42
CA ALA A 621 2.54 -9.02 10.83
C ALA A 621 3.72 -8.62 11.74
N TYR A 622 3.43 -8.20 12.97
CA TYR A 622 4.41 -7.60 13.91
C TYR A 622 5.66 -8.47 14.19
N HIS A 623 5.51 -9.80 14.14
CA HIS A 623 6.60 -10.77 14.32
C HIS A 623 7.45 -10.92 13.04
N ILE A 624 6.82 -11.06 11.86
CA ILE A 624 7.52 -11.13 10.56
C ILE A 624 8.35 -9.87 10.33
N ALA A 625 7.82 -8.69 10.67
CA ALA A 625 8.53 -7.41 10.53
C ALA A 625 9.84 -7.30 11.34
N ARG A 626 10.12 -8.23 12.25
CA ARG A 626 11.37 -8.32 13.02
C ARG A 626 12.32 -9.44 12.55
N SER A 627 11.81 -10.41 11.79
CA SER A 627 12.55 -11.56 11.29
C SER A 627 13.05 -11.30 9.87
N SER A 628 14.36 -11.37 9.66
CA SER A 628 14.94 -11.00 8.36
C SER A 628 14.67 -12.07 7.32
N GLU A 629 14.64 -13.32 7.77
CA GLU A 629 14.41 -14.56 7.05
C GLU A 629 12.94 -14.66 6.61
N ASP A 630 12.00 -14.42 7.53
CA ASP A 630 10.56 -14.45 7.21
C ASP A 630 10.14 -13.23 6.37
N LEU A 631 10.73 -12.05 6.63
CA LEU A 631 10.49 -10.85 5.81
C LEU A 631 11.01 -11.02 4.38
N ASN A 632 12.21 -11.62 4.21
CA ASN A 632 12.74 -12.02 2.92
C ASN A 632 11.81 -13.04 2.21
N SER A 633 11.32 -14.04 2.93
CA SER A 633 10.36 -15.02 2.39
C SER A 633 9.04 -14.36 1.97
N LEU A 634 8.54 -13.38 2.74
CA LEU A 634 7.32 -12.63 2.43
C LEU A 634 7.49 -11.71 1.20
N ILE A 635 8.65 -11.04 1.08
CA ILE A 635 9.03 -10.23 -0.09
C ILE A 635 8.98 -11.08 -1.37
N ASN A 636 9.62 -12.25 -1.32
CA ASN A 636 9.70 -13.16 -2.46
C ASN A 636 8.34 -13.81 -2.78
N LYS A 637 7.56 -14.20 -1.75
CA LYS A 637 6.20 -14.77 -1.92
C LYS A 637 5.26 -13.84 -2.68
N HIS A 638 5.28 -12.53 -2.38
CA HIS A 638 4.29 -11.58 -2.91
C HIS A 638 4.77 -10.73 -4.09
N GLY A 639 6.04 -10.88 -4.49
CA GLY A 639 6.64 -10.13 -5.60
C GLY A 639 6.76 -8.64 -5.28
N VAL A 640 7.22 -8.28 -4.07
CA VAL A 640 7.34 -6.87 -3.64
C VAL A 640 8.26 -6.09 -4.57
N THR A 641 7.78 -4.96 -5.09
CA THR A 641 8.52 -4.04 -5.96
C THR A 641 8.99 -2.78 -5.22
N VAL A 642 8.31 -2.38 -4.14
CA VAL A 642 8.63 -1.20 -3.33
C VAL A 642 8.80 -1.59 -1.86
N LEU A 643 10.00 -1.34 -1.32
CA LEU A 643 10.36 -1.63 0.06
C LEU A 643 10.69 -0.32 0.78
N HIS A 644 10.00 -0.01 1.88
CA HIS A 644 10.27 1.17 2.72
C HIS A 644 10.57 0.74 4.15
N MET A 645 11.70 1.20 4.69
CA MET A 645 12.18 0.85 6.04
C MET A 645 13.33 1.77 6.51
N THR A 646 13.86 1.53 7.71
CA THR A 646 15.05 2.22 8.22
C THR A 646 16.35 1.59 7.70
N PRO A 647 17.47 2.35 7.61
CA PRO A 647 18.80 1.80 7.35
C PRO A 647 19.18 0.65 8.29
N SER A 648 18.82 0.73 9.59
CA SER A 648 19.07 -0.35 10.56
C SER A 648 18.28 -1.63 10.27
N ALA A 649 17.05 -1.51 9.75
CA ALA A 649 16.21 -2.65 9.38
C ALA A 649 16.59 -3.28 8.03
N PHE A 650 17.21 -2.52 7.13
CA PHE A 650 17.65 -3.03 5.82
C PHE A 650 18.97 -3.82 5.88
N ARG A 651 19.92 -3.41 6.74
CA ARG A 651 21.25 -4.04 6.86
C ARG A 651 21.25 -5.58 7.07
N PRO A 652 20.32 -6.18 7.85
CA PRO A 652 20.19 -7.63 7.95
C PRO A 652 19.78 -8.31 6.64
N LEU A 653 18.86 -7.73 5.87
CA LEU A 653 18.42 -8.27 4.58
C LEU A 653 19.58 -8.30 3.57
N ILE A 654 20.44 -7.26 3.54
CA ILE A 654 21.68 -7.27 2.73
C ILE A 654 22.58 -8.46 3.12
N THR A 655 22.63 -8.81 4.40
CA THR A 655 23.49 -9.89 4.91
C THR A 655 23.00 -11.26 4.44
N LEU A 656 21.68 -11.50 4.46
CA LEU A 656 21.07 -12.77 4.02
C LEU A 656 21.30 -13.10 2.54
N GLN A 657 21.51 -12.09 1.71
CA GLN A 657 21.76 -12.26 0.27
C GLN A 657 23.15 -12.81 -0.06
N SER A 658 24.06 -12.88 0.92
CA SER A 658 25.43 -13.36 0.73
C SER A 658 25.53 -14.90 0.68
N GLY A 659 24.77 -15.54 -0.22
CA GLY A 659 24.81 -16.98 -0.43
C GLY A 659 23.58 -17.65 -1.07
N THR A 660 22.50 -16.92 -1.36
CA THR A 660 21.23 -17.51 -1.87
C THR A 660 21.15 -17.51 -3.41
N GLN A 661 20.48 -18.53 -3.99
CA GLN A 661 20.27 -18.60 -5.46
C GLN A 661 19.12 -17.70 -5.97
N SER A 662 18.18 -17.32 -5.12
CA SER A 662 17.16 -16.31 -5.40
C SER A 662 17.57 -15.00 -4.73
N SER A 663 17.44 -13.87 -5.43
CA SER A 663 17.79 -12.56 -4.89
C SER A 663 16.57 -11.66 -4.66
N LEU A 664 16.60 -10.91 -3.57
CA LEU A 664 15.70 -9.78 -3.30
C LEU A 664 15.78 -8.72 -4.41
N ARG A 665 16.89 -8.69 -5.18
CA ARG A 665 17.14 -7.69 -6.21
C ARG A 665 16.41 -7.96 -7.52
N ASP A 666 15.70 -9.07 -7.66
CA ASP A 666 15.05 -9.44 -8.92
C ASP A 666 13.65 -8.85 -9.08
N ASN A 667 12.89 -8.68 -7.99
CA ASN A 667 11.55 -8.06 -8.02
C ASN A 667 11.54 -6.56 -7.63
N LEU A 668 12.49 -6.11 -6.80
CA LEU A 668 12.50 -4.75 -6.30
C LEU A 668 12.85 -3.72 -7.38
N ARG A 669 11.99 -2.69 -7.52
CA ARG A 669 12.25 -1.44 -8.26
C ARG A 669 12.88 -0.39 -7.36
N TYR A 670 12.31 -0.20 -6.16
CA TYR A 670 12.70 0.88 -5.24
C TYR A 670 12.93 0.37 -3.82
N ILE A 671 13.99 0.89 -3.19
CA ILE A 671 14.27 0.69 -1.77
C ILE A 671 14.41 2.06 -1.13
N LEU A 672 13.44 2.40 -0.30
CA LEU A 672 13.30 3.68 0.35
C LEU A 672 13.81 3.55 1.79
N LEU A 673 14.84 4.32 2.13
CA LEU A 673 15.51 4.27 3.43
C LEU A 673 15.26 5.59 4.15
N GLY A 674 14.59 5.54 5.31
CA GLY A 674 14.15 6.74 6.04
C GLY A 674 14.33 6.63 7.55
N GLY A 675 13.87 7.67 8.27
CA GLY A 675 13.85 7.73 9.74
C GLY A 675 15.21 7.97 10.41
N GLU A 676 16.31 7.44 9.88
CA GLU A 676 17.66 7.51 10.47
C GLU A 676 18.70 8.12 9.51
N ALA A 677 19.89 8.42 10.04
CA ALA A 677 21.04 8.75 9.20
C ALA A 677 21.61 7.45 8.58
N LEU A 678 21.46 7.29 7.27
CA LEU A 678 22.11 6.23 6.49
C LEU A 678 23.64 6.37 6.53
N GLU A 679 24.35 5.26 6.78
CA GLU A 679 25.79 5.07 6.62
C GLU A 679 26.07 4.49 5.21
N PRO A 680 26.44 5.30 4.19
CA PRO A 680 26.43 4.83 2.79
C PRO A 680 27.41 3.68 2.49
N ALA A 681 28.52 3.60 3.24
CA ALA A 681 29.48 2.50 3.14
C ALA A 681 28.86 1.10 3.37
N THR A 682 27.76 1.01 4.13
CA THR A 682 27.05 -0.25 4.40
C THR A 682 26.34 -0.83 3.19
N LEU A 683 26.06 -0.01 2.18
CA LEU A 683 25.40 -0.43 0.95
C LEU A 683 26.37 -1.05 -0.06
N ARG A 684 27.68 -1.07 0.18
CA ARG A 684 28.65 -1.64 -0.77
C ARG A 684 28.32 -3.10 -1.11
N SER A 685 28.14 -3.94 -0.09
CA SER A 685 27.75 -5.34 -0.27
C SER A 685 26.34 -5.53 -0.84
N TRP A 686 25.51 -4.48 -0.92
CA TRP A 686 24.24 -4.50 -1.64
C TRP A 686 24.44 -4.25 -3.14
N TYR A 687 25.27 -3.26 -3.51
CA TYR A 687 25.58 -2.96 -4.91
C TYR A 687 26.47 -4.01 -5.56
N ASP A 688 27.34 -4.68 -4.79
CA ASP A 688 28.22 -5.76 -5.27
C ASP A 688 27.47 -7.04 -5.69
N ILE A 689 26.22 -7.24 -5.26
CA ILE A 689 25.37 -8.39 -5.63
C ILE A 689 24.84 -8.20 -7.07
N PRO A 690 25.10 -9.13 -8.02
CA PRO A 690 24.50 -9.08 -9.35
C PRO A 690 22.97 -9.07 -9.32
N SER A 691 22.35 -8.33 -10.25
CA SER A 691 20.89 -8.19 -10.35
C SER A 691 20.47 -7.86 -11.78
N MET A 692 19.37 -8.45 -12.24
CA MET A 692 18.78 -8.12 -13.55
C MET A 692 18.09 -6.75 -13.56
N ASN A 693 17.42 -6.37 -12.47
CA ASN A 693 16.59 -5.16 -12.41
C ASN A 693 17.24 -3.98 -11.67
N SER A 694 18.36 -4.19 -10.95
CA SER A 694 19.17 -3.15 -10.31
C SER A 694 18.37 -2.11 -9.49
N PRO A 695 17.63 -2.52 -8.44
CA PRO A 695 16.79 -1.65 -7.61
C PRO A 695 17.45 -0.33 -7.19
N GLN A 696 16.72 0.76 -7.39
CA GLN A 696 17.14 2.10 -7.01
C GLN A 696 16.94 2.32 -5.50
N VAL A 697 18.06 2.49 -4.79
CA VAL A 697 18.05 2.85 -3.36
C VAL A 697 17.92 4.37 -3.23
N VAL A 698 17.06 4.85 -2.33
CA VAL A 698 16.81 6.27 -2.10
C VAL A 698 16.89 6.57 -0.61
N ASN A 699 17.72 7.54 -0.22
CA ASN A 699 17.73 8.07 1.14
C ASN A 699 16.66 9.16 1.24
N LEU A 700 15.71 9.01 2.17
CA LEU A 700 14.61 9.94 2.41
C LEU A 700 14.82 10.64 3.74
N TYR A 701 14.60 11.95 3.77
CA TYR A 701 14.64 12.73 5.00
C TYR A 701 13.37 13.57 5.15
N GLY A 702 12.77 13.48 6.32
CA GLY A 702 11.74 14.39 6.80
C GLY A 702 11.49 14.18 8.31
N PRO A 703 11.10 15.24 9.04
CA PRO A 703 10.41 15.14 10.31
C PRO A 703 8.88 15.13 10.11
N THR A 704 8.15 14.51 11.04
CA THR A 704 6.68 14.38 10.98
C THR A 704 5.96 15.73 10.83
N GLU A 705 6.52 16.81 11.39
CA GLU A 705 5.96 18.17 11.30
C GLU A 705 5.98 18.81 9.90
N ILE A 706 6.54 18.14 8.87
CA ILE A 706 6.41 18.53 7.45
C ILE A 706 5.73 17.47 6.57
N THR A 707 5.09 16.47 7.19
CA THR A 707 4.45 15.33 6.52
C THR A 707 5.45 14.41 5.81
N VAL A 708 6.01 13.45 6.55
CA VAL A 708 6.89 12.35 6.10
C VAL A 708 8.25 12.74 5.50
N GLN A 709 8.27 13.53 4.42
CA GLN A 709 9.45 13.73 3.57
C GLN A 709 9.58 15.20 3.15
N ALA A 710 10.78 15.76 3.35
CA ALA A 710 11.19 17.07 2.87
C ALA A 710 12.23 17.00 1.76
N THR A 711 13.16 16.03 1.83
CA THR A 711 14.26 15.87 0.86
C THR A 711 14.53 14.41 0.52
N HIS A 712 15.17 14.18 -0.63
CA HIS A 712 15.54 12.86 -1.13
C HIS A 712 16.94 12.85 -1.76
N TYR A 713 17.61 11.69 -1.74
CA TYR A 713 18.85 11.45 -2.48
C TYR A 713 18.84 10.06 -3.14
N PHE A 714 18.91 10.04 -4.48
CA PHE A 714 19.07 8.81 -5.27
C PHE A 714 20.51 8.30 -5.18
N LEU A 715 20.71 7.18 -4.48
CA LEU A 715 22.03 6.60 -4.19
C LEU A 715 22.58 5.80 -5.37
N LYS A 716 23.89 5.94 -5.60
CA LYS A 716 24.67 5.22 -6.62
C LYS A 716 25.75 4.36 -5.96
N PRO A 717 26.32 3.35 -6.66
CA PRO A 717 27.47 2.61 -6.17
C PRO A 717 28.62 3.51 -5.71
N GLU A 718 28.90 4.61 -6.44
CA GLU A 718 29.96 5.56 -6.08
C GLU A 718 29.72 6.32 -4.77
N ASP A 719 28.49 6.37 -4.24
CA ASP A 719 28.17 7.02 -2.97
C ASP A 719 28.60 6.18 -1.75
N CYS A 720 28.91 4.89 -1.94
CA CYS A 720 29.44 3.99 -0.91
C CYS A 720 30.87 4.36 -0.44
N LYS A 721 31.38 5.53 -0.83
CA LYS A 721 32.61 6.18 -0.32
C LYS A 721 32.32 7.36 0.64
N LEU A 722 31.07 7.80 0.75
CA LEU A 722 30.67 8.91 1.60
C LEU A 722 30.64 8.47 3.06
N SER A 723 31.27 9.27 3.94
CA SER A 723 31.31 9.08 5.39
C SER A 723 30.21 9.83 6.15
N ILE A 724 29.34 10.57 5.43
CA ILE A 724 28.27 11.41 5.98
C ILE A 724 27.00 11.12 5.17
N SER A 725 25.83 11.12 5.82
CA SER A 725 24.55 10.81 5.20
C SER A 725 24.10 11.92 4.23
N PRO A 726 23.94 11.65 2.92
CA PRO A 726 23.40 12.62 1.97
C PRO A 726 21.87 12.60 2.04
N ILE A 727 21.26 13.73 2.40
CA ILE A 727 19.78 13.89 2.39
C ILE A 727 19.28 14.57 1.12
N GLY A 728 20.20 15.12 0.30
CA GLY A 728 19.97 15.47 -1.10
C GLY A 728 19.13 16.72 -1.31
N LYS A 729 18.09 16.63 -2.14
CA LYS A 729 17.35 17.80 -2.65
C LYS A 729 15.89 17.79 -2.19
N ARG A 730 15.37 19.00 -1.96
CA ARG A 730 13.99 19.26 -1.56
C ARG A 730 12.96 18.75 -2.58
N ILE A 731 11.76 18.44 -2.12
CA ILE A 731 10.59 18.26 -3.00
C ILE A 731 10.25 19.63 -3.67
N PRO A 732 9.78 19.67 -4.93
CA PRO A 732 9.78 20.92 -5.73
C PRO A 732 8.88 22.05 -5.22
N ASP A 733 7.82 21.72 -4.48
CA ASP A 733 6.85 22.61 -3.84
C ASP A 733 7.30 23.15 -2.47
N LEU A 734 8.25 22.48 -1.83
CA LEU A 734 8.80 22.87 -0.53
C LEU A 734 9.89 23.92 -0.67
N THR A 735 10.12 24.74 0.35
CA THR A 735 11.36 25.53 0.46
C THR A 735 12.21 25.01 1.61
N VAL A 736 13.53 25.09 1.46
CA VAL A 736 14.49 24.66 2.48
C VAL A 736 15.49 25.78 2.70
N TYR A 737 15.68 26.15 3.97
CA TYR A 737 16.63 27.14 4.42
C TYR A 737 17.64 26.51 5.38
N VAL A 738 18.88 27.00 5.36
CA VAL A 738 19.92 26.63 6.32
C VAL A 738 20.32 27.91 7.04
N LEU A 739 19.93 28.05 8.30
CA LEU A 739 19.97 29.32 9.04
C LEU A 739 21.00 29.30 10.18
N ASP A 740 21.49 30.48 10.54
CA ASP A 740 22.33 30.69 11.73
C ASP A 740 21.48 30.85 13.01
N THR A 741 22.14 31.11 14.15
CA THR A 741 21.45 31.29 15.45
C THR A 741 20.62 32.57 15.56
N HIS A 742 20.69 33.48 14.57
CA HIS A 742 19.91 34.71 14.50
C HIS A 742 18.78 34.61 13.45
N GLY A 743 18.68 33.50 12.73
CA GLY A 743 17.69 33.28 11.67
C GLY A 743 18.13 33.74 10.27
N HIS A 744 19.40 34.10 10.07
CA HIS A 744 19.92 34.51 8.75
C HIS A 744 20.40 33.31 7.93
N PRO A 745 20.20 33.29 6.60
CA PRO A 745 20.74 32.23 5.74
C PRO A 745 22.27 32.16 5.78
N VAL A 746 22.82 30.96 5.96
CA VAL A 746 24.28 30.75 5.98
C VAL A 746 24.87 30.72 4.56
N PRO A 747 26.15 31.12 4.37
CA PRO A 747 26.83 30.96 3.08
C PRO A 747 26.87 29.49 2.60
N LEU A 748 26.86 29.28 1.27
CA LEU A 748 26.93 27.94 0.69
C LEU A 748 28.16 27.16 1.21
N GLY A 749 27.94 25.94 1.71
CA GLY A 749 28.97 25.10 2.32
C GLY A 749 29.19 25.31 3.84
N ALA A 750 28.65 26.38 4.43
CA ALA A 750 28.63 26.57 5.88
C ALA A 750 27.57 25.66 6.55
N ILE A 751 27.75 25.44 7.85
CA ILE A 751 26.84 24.62 8.68
C ILE A 751 25.79 25.54 9.31
N GLY A 752 24.53 25.12 9.29
CA GLY A 752 23.44 25.80 9.99
C GLY A 752 22.33 24.84 10.40
N GLU A 753 21.30 25.36 11.06
CA GLU A 753 20.07 24.63 11.39
C GLU A 753 19.15 24.59 10.17
N LEU A 754 18.54 23.43 9.93
CA LEU A 754 17.61 23.21 8.83
C LEU A 754 16.20 23.72 9.17
N TYR A 755 15.64 24.55 8.30
CA TYR A 755 14.24 24.99 8.32
C TYR A 755 13.56 24.60 7.01
N VAL A 756 12.26 24.29 7.06
CA VAL A 756 11.49 23.83 5.90
C VAL A 756 10.18 24.62 5.82
N GLY A 757 9.94 25.29 4.69
CA GLY A 757 8.74 26.08 4.40
C GLY A 757 7.92 25.53 3.21
N GLY A 758 6.83 26.22 2.87
CA GLY A 758 5.90 25.81 1.79
C GLY A 758 4.83 24.81 2.24
N ALA A 759 4.16 24.17 1.27
CA ALA A 759 3.02 23.25 1.51
C ALA A 759 3.35 22.04 2.41
N GLY A 760 4.64 21.79 2.64
CA GLY A 760 5.20 20.88 3.65
C GLY A 760 4.60 21.04 5.03
N VAL A 761 4.47 22.29 5.48
CA VAL A 761 4.36 22.63 6.89
C VAL A 761 2.99 22.25 7.47
N THR A 762 3.01 21.41 8.50
CA THR A 762 1.79 20.89 9.14
C THR A 762 1.03 21.96 9.93
N ARG A 763 -0.22 21.68 10.34
CA ARG A 763 -1.08 22.67 11.03
C ARG A 763 -0.42 23.12 12.34
N GLY A 764 0.15 22.19 13.10
CA GLY A 764 0.88 22.44 14.34
C GLY A 764 0.81 21.25 15.30
N TYR A 765 0.99 21.50 16.58
CA TYR A 765 0.79 20.49 17.64
C TYR A 765 -0.59 20.63 18.28
N LEU A 766 -1.31 19.52 18.43
CA LEU A 766 -2.61 19.47 19.11
C LEU A 766 -2.45 19.99 20.56
N ASN A 767 -3.41 20.80 21.02
CA ASN A 767 -3.47 21.42 22.36
C ASN A 767 -2.21 22.22 22.81
N ARG A 768 -1.23 22.44 21.93
CA ARG A 768 0.08 23.04 22.26
C ARG A 768 0.37 24.26 21.38
N PRO A 769 -0.38 25.36 21.53
CA PRO A 769 -0.13 26.59 20.78
C PRO A 769 1.24 27.22 21.16
N ASP A 770 1.68 27.03 22.40
CA ASP A 770 2.99 27.44 22.91
C ASP A 770 4.15 26.84 22.08
N LEU A 771 4.15 25.51 21.96
CA LEU A 771 5.17 24.77 21.23
C LEU A 771 5.00 24.93 19.70
N THR A 772 3.76 25.18 19.25
CA THR A 772 3.48 25.50 17.85
C THR A 772 4.11 26.84 17.46
N SER A 773 3.95 27.89 18.25
CA SER A 773 4.60 29.18 17.99
C SER A 773 6.13 29.13 18.10
N GLU A 774 6.69 28.28 18.97
CA GLU A 774 8.15 28.05 19.04
C GLU A 774 8.70 27.37 17.76
N ARG A 775 8.00 26.35 17.25
CA ARG A 775 8.52 25.45 16.21
C ARG A 775 8.03 25.72 14.80
N PHE A 776 6.96 26.51 14.66
CA PHE A 776 6.38 26.93 13.39
C PHE A 776 6.36 28.47 13.29
N PRO A 777 7.53 29.16 13.37
CA PRO A 777 7.60 30.59 13.15
C PRO A 777 7.10 30.98 11.76
N LEU A 778 6.75 32.26 11.59
CA LEU A 778 6.53 32.85 10.27
C LEU A 778 7.78 32.68 9.39
N ASP A 779 7.56 32.52 8.09
CA ASP A 779 8.62 32.42 7.08
C ASP A 779 8.90 33.83 6.50
N PRO A 780 10.00 34.52 6.88
CA PRO A 780 10.31 35.86 6.40
C PRO A 780 10.89 35.87 4.98
N PHE A 781 11.08 34.69 4.36
CA PHE A 781 11.63 34.53 3.01
C PHE A 781 10.55 34.15 1.99
N SER A 782 9.32 33.92 2.44
CA SER A 782 8.17 33.64 1.58
C SER A 782 7.53 34.94 1.07
N ASN A 783 7.12 34.94 -0.20
CA ASN A 783 6.32 36.02 -0.78
C ASN A 783 4.82 35.92 -0.45
N ILE A 784 4.40 34.86 0.25
CA ILE A 784 2.99 34.61 0.62
C ILE A 784 2.80 35.02 2.08
N GLU A 785 1.97 36.03 2.34
CA GLU A 785 1.67 36.53 3.67
C GLU A 785 1.12 35.42 4.60
N GLY A 786 1.54 35.42 5.87
CA GLY A 786 1.13 34.40 6.85
C GLY A 786 1.80 33.03 6.70
N SER A 787 2.71 32.85 5.73
CA SER A 787 3.51 31.63 5.59
C SER A 787 4.26 31.29 6.87
N ARG A 788 4.42 29.99 7.15
CA ARG A 788 5.21 29.46 8.26
C ARG A 788 6.28 28.50 7.75
N MET A 789 7.37 28.38 8.50
CA MET A 789 8.42 27.38 8.30
C MET A 789 8.60 26.56 9.58
N TYR A 790 8.90 25.26 9.46
CA TYR A 790 9.18 24.39 10.60
C TYR A 790 10.68 24.37 10.96
N LYS A 791 10.97 24.55 12.25
CA LYS A 791 12.31 24.52 12.86
C LYS A 791 12.70 23.10 13.28
N THR A 792 13.54 22.44 12.49
CA THR A 792 13.80 20.98 12.64
C THR A 792 14.69 20.62 13.83
N GLY A 793 15.63 21.49 14.22
CA GLY A 793 16.75 21.16 15.13
C GLY A 793 17.84 20.25 14.52
N ASP A 794 17.73 19.88 13.24
CA ASP A 794 18.77 19.13 12.52
C ASP A 794 19.84 20.10 11.97
N LEU A 795 21.10 19.71 12.06
CA LEU A 795 22.25 20.44 11.53
C LEU A 795 22.64 19.90 10.15
N VAL A 796 22.80 20.80 9.18
CA VAL A 796 23.08 20.44 7.78
C VAL A 796 24.06 21.42 7.14
N ARG A 797 24.53 21.07 5.94
CA ARG A 797 25.11 22.04 4.99
C ARG A 797 24.78 21.65 3.54
N TYR A 798 24.82 22.63 2.65
CA TYR A 798 24.86 22.38 1.21
C TYR A 798 26.24 21.91 0.74
N LEU A 799 26.24 21.08 -0.31
CA LEU A 799 27.38 20.76 -1.16
C LEU A 799 27.34 21.63 -2.44
N PRO A 800 28.47 21.76 -3.19
CA PRO A 800 28.54 22.57 -4.41
C PRO A 800 27.62 22.14 -5.57
N ASP A 801 27.04 20.94 -5.51
CA ASP A 801 26.07 20.40 -6.46
C ASP A 801 24.59 20.66 -6.06
N GLY A 802 24.39 21.37 -4.95
CA GLY A 802 23.08 21.68 -4.37
C GLY A 802 22.46 20.56 -3.54
N ASN A 803 23.17 19.46 -3.27
CA ASN A 803 22.72 18.43 -2.32
C ASN A 803 22.98 18.86 -0.87
N LEU A 804 22.08 18.50 0.04
CA LEU A 804 22.27 18.63 1.49
C LEU A 804 22.89 17.36 2.08
N ILE A 805 23.74 17.54 3.09
CA ILE A 805 24.21 16.45 3.97
C ILE A 805 23.79 16.70 5.41
N PHE A 806 23.41 15.62 6.10
CA PHE A 806 23.03 15.64 7.51
C PHE A 806 24.25 15.47 8.42
N LEU A 807 24.40 16.37 9.40
CA LEU A 807 25.58 16.45 10.28
C LEU A 807 25.28 16.13 11.75
N GLY A 808 24.01 16.05 12.15
CA GLY A 808 23.59 15.79 13.53
C GLY A 808 22.43 16.68 13.95
N ARG A 809 22.30 16.95 15.25
CA ARG A 809 21.29 17.84 15.83
C ARG A 809 21.92 18.91 16.71
N ASN A 810 21.20 20.02 16.88
CA ASN A 810 21.59 21.11 17.79
C ASN A 810 21.09 20.92 19.24
N ASP A 811 20.12 20.01 19.44
CA ASP A 811 19.51 19.69 20.72
C ASP A 811 19.98 18.35 21.29
N HIS A 812 19.15 17.69 22.11
CA HIS A 812 19.47 16.41 22.78
C HIS A 812 18.53 15.28 22.33
N GLN A 813 17.73 15.50 21.31
CA GLN A 813 16.89 14.48 20.71
C GLN A 813 17.77 13.48 19.93
N VAL A 814 17.42 12.20 19.98
CA VAL A 814 18.15 11.15 19.28
C VAL A 814 17.23 10.34 18.37
N LYS A 815 17.80 9.88 17.25
CA LYS A 815 17.24 8.81 16.43
C LYS A 815 17.93 7.49 16.82
N ILE A 816 17.14 6.47 17.12
CA ILE A 816 17.56 5.10 17.45
C ILE A 816 16.56 4.10 16.85
N ARG A 817 17.00 3.25 15.92
CA ARG A 817 16.20 2.22 15.24
C ARG A 817 14.95 2.81 14.54
N GLY A 818 15.09 4.02 14.00
CA GLY A 818 14.01 4.82 13.40
C GLY A 818 13.22 5.69 14.38
N TYR A 819 13.16 5.32 15.66
CA TYR A 819 12.40 6.08 16.65
C TYR A 819 13.09 7.40 16.98
N ARG A 820 12.32 8.48 16.90
CA ARG A 820 12.68 9.83 17.37
C ARG A 820 12.38 9.91 18.87
N ILE A 821 13.42 10.06 19.68
CA ILE A 821 13.36 9.97 21.14
C ILE A 821 13.90 11.27 21.75
N GLU A 822 13.02 12.00 22.45
CA GLU A 822 13.40 13.08 23.35
C GLU A 822 13.97 12.47 24.65
N LEU A 823 15.28 12.63 24.90
CA LEU A 823 15.92 12.10 26.11
C LEU A 823 15.30 12.69 27.39
N GLY A 824 14.89 13.96 27.33
CA GLY A 824 14.15 14.65 28.39
C GLY A 824 12.81 14.03 28.76
N GLU A 825 12.15 13.27 27.88
CA GLU A 825 10.92 12.53 28.21
C GLU A 825 11.21 11.41 29.22
N ILE A 826 12.37 10.76 29.09
CA ILE A 826 12.83 9.68 29.96
C ILE A 826 13.37 10.28 31.28
N GLU A 827 14.18 11.34 31.21
CA GLU A 827 14.70 12.08 32.37
C GLU A 827 13.55 12.57 33.27
N ALA A 828 12.52 13.21 32.69
CA ALA A 828 11.37 13.72 33.44
C ALA A 828 10.54 12.60 34.10
N ARG A 829 10.34 11.45 33.42
CA ARG A 829 9.64 10.30 34.02
C ARG A 829 10.46 9.67 35.14
N LEU A 830 11.80 9.60 35.02
CA LEU A 830 12.71 9.11 36.06
C LEU A 830 12.70 9.97 37.33
N VAL A 831 12.77 11.30 37.19
CA VAL A 831 12.74 12.24 38.34
C VAL A 831 11.41 12.18 39.11
N ASN A 832 10.32 11.73 38.49
CA ASN A 832 9.05 11.48 39.19
C ASN A 832 9.07 10.22 40.08
N HIS A 833 10.12 9.39 40.04
CA HIS A 833 10.25 8.23 40.93
C HIS A 833 10.92 8.60 42.25
N SER A 834 10.28 8.27 43.38
CA SER A 834 10.62 8.76 44.73
C SER A 834 12.06 8.57 45.23
N VAL A 835 12.86 7.69 44.63
CA VAL A 835 14.27 7.46 45.00
C VAL A 835 15.27 8.27 44.17
N VAL A 836 14.81 8.94 43.10
CA VAL A 836 15.64 9.70 42.17
C VAL A 836 15.55 11.20 42.50
N ARG A 837 16.68 11.86 42.72
CA ARG A 837 16.77 13.32 42.87
C ARG A 837 16.94 14.01 41.53
N GLU A 838 17.83 13.49 40.70
CA GLU A 838 18.20 14.03 39.39
C GLU A 838 18.43 12.88 38.43
N ALA A 839 18.10 13.05 37.15
CA ALA A 839 18.36 12.07 36.11
C ALA A 839 18.89 12.75 34.84
N VAL A 840 19.82 12.07 34.17
CA VAL A 840 20.34 12.41 32.83
C VAL A 840 20.29 11.15 31.99
N VAL A 841 19.86 11.22 30.74
CA VAL A 841 19.89 10.09 29.81
C VAL A 841 20.80 10.43 28.63
N LEU A 842 21.64 9.46 28.23
CA LEU A 842 22.47 9.53 27.05
C LEU A 842 22.17 8.36 26.10
N ALA A 843 22.47 8.56 24.82
CA ALA A 843 22.54 7.46 23.86
C ALA A 843 24.03 7.15 23.58
N LEU A 844 24.52 6.03 24.13
CA LEU A 844 25.91 5.57 23.95
C LEU A 844 25.99 4.53 22.82
N GLY A 845 27.14 4.48 22.14
CA GLY A 845 27.39 3.59 21.00
C GLY A 845 26.93 4.16 19.65
N GLU A 846 27.38 3.53 18.56
CA GLU A 846 27.18 3.99 17.18
C GLU A 846 26.32 3.02 16.34
N GLY A 847 25.62 3.55 15.33
CA GLY A 847 24.78 2.76 14.44
C GLY A 847 23.78 1.88 15.18
N THR A 848 23.76 0.59 14.85
CA THR A 848 22.87 -0.41 15.46
C THR A 848 23.21 -0.77 16.92
N SER A 849 24.43 -0.45 17.38
CA SER A 849 24.85 -0.68 18.78
C SER A 849 24.37 0.40 19.76
N LYS A 850 23.82 1.50 19.22
CA LYS A 850 23.37 2.65 19.98
C LYS A 850 22.26 2.28 20.97
N ARG A 851 22.48 2.55 22.26
CA ARG A 851 21.61 2.20 23.39
C ARG A 851 21.40 3.39 24.31
N LEU A 852 20.25 3.43 24.97
CA LEU A 852 19.94 4.42 26.01
C LEU A 852 20.58 4.00 27.34
N VAL A 853 21.16 4.96 28.05
CA VAL A 853 21.76 4.78 29.39
C VAL A 853 21.29 5.94 30.26
N ALA A 854 20.70 5.63 31.42
CA ALA A 854 20.32 6.60 32.43
C ALA A 854 21.42 6.73 33.49
N TYR A 855 21.68 7.96 33.91
CA TYR A 855 22.54 8.34 35.03
C TYR A 855 21.65 8.99 36.07
N VAL A 856 21.60 8.42 37.28
CA VAL A 856 20.63 8.80 38.31
C VAL A 856 21.31 9.16 39.62
N VAL A 857 20.96 10.31 40.18
CA VAL A 857 21.35 10.69 41.54
C VAL A 857 20.34 10.12 42.51
N ALA A 858 20.76 9.11 43.25
CA ALA A 858 19.93 8.38 44.22
C ALA A 858 20.77 8.05 45.47
N GLU A 859 20.12 7.78 46.59
CA GLU A 859 20.79 7.13 47.72
C GLU A 859 21.18 5.68 47.36
N PRO A 860 22.18 5.07 48.03
CA PRO A 860 22.54 3.67 47.78
C PRO A 860 21.35 2.75 48.09
N MET A 861 20.95 1.93 47.12
CA MET A 861 19.83 1.00 47.24
C MET A 861 20.09 -0.24 46.37
N ASP A 862 20.01 -1.42 46.99
CA ASP A 862 20.12 -2.69 46.28
C ASP A 862 18.96 -2.83 45.26
N GLY A 863 19.26 -3.32 44.06
CA GLY A 863 18.25 -3.44 42.99
C GLY A 863 17.71 -2.10 42.46
N LEU A 864 18.43 -0.98 42.63
CA LEU A 864 18.04 0.33 42.07
C LEU A 864 17.76 0.26 40.57
N ALA A 865 18.67 -0.33 39.79
CA ALA A 865 18.48 -0.47 38.35
C ALA A 865 17.21 -1.27 38.01
N HIS A 866 16.93 -2.36 38.74
CA HIS A 866 15.69 -3.14 38.58
C HIS A 866 14.46 -2.26 38.83
N THR A 867 14.46 -1.56 39.97
CA THR A 867 13.35 -0.71 40.40
C THR A 867 13.02 0.36 39.37
N LEU A 868 14.04 1.06 38.86
CA LEU A 868 13.87 2.14 37.88
C LEU A 868 13.50 1.60 36.49
N ARG A 869 14.06 0.46 36.07
CA ARG A 869 13.68 -0.19 34.82
C ARG A 869 12.21 -0.60 34.84
N SER A 870 11.80 -1.36 35.84
CA SER A 870 10.42 -1.86 35.98
C SER A 870 9.41 -0.73 36.11
N TYR A 871 9.75 0.35 36.83
CA TYR A 871 8.94 1.57 36.84
C TYR A 871 8.84 2.21 35.44
N ILE A 872 9.95 2.48 34.74
CA ILE A 872 9.92 3.11 33.41
C ILE A 872 9.22 2.22 32.36
N SER A 873 9.34 0.90 32.43
CA SER A 873 8.61 -0.05 31.58
C SER A 873 7.08 0.10 31.68
N SER A 874 6.55 0.54 32.82
CA SER A 874 5.11 0.82 32.98
C SER A 874 4.66 2.16 32.36
N LYS A 875 5.60 3.04 32.03
CA LYS A 875 5.36 4.46 31.68
C LYS A 875 5.66 4.79 30.23
N LEU A 876 6.67 4.16 29.64
CA LEU A 876 7.21 4.49 28.31
C LEU A 876 7.33 3.22 27.44
N PRO A 877 7.30 3.35 26.09
CA PRO A 877 7.46 2.21 25.19
C PRO A 877 8.85 1.59 25.29
N ASP A 878 8.96 0.31 24.93
CA ASP A 878 10.22 -0.46 24.89
C ASP A 878 11.41 0.28 24.28
N TYR A 879 11.20 1.02 23.19
CA TYR A 879 12.25 1.74 22.49
C TYR A 879 12.79 2.98 23.25
N MET A 880 12.14 3.40 24.33
CA MET A 880 12.53 4.50 25.22
C MET A 880 13.11 4.03 26.57
N ILE A 881 13.12 2.73 26.84
CA ILE A 881 13.63 2.20 28.12
C ILE A 881 15.17 2.19 28.10
N PRO A 882 15.85 2.78 29.11
CA PRO A 882 17.30 2.65 29.26
C PRO A 882 17.74 1.20 29.45
N ALA A 883 18.84 0.83 28.81
CA ALA A 883 19.47 -0.49 28.96
C ALA A 883 20.31 -0.60 30.25
N ALA A 884 20.73 0.53 30.83
CA ALA A 884 21.46 0.62 32.09
C ALA A 884 21.06 1.87 32.89
N PHE A 885 21.20 1.80 34.21
CA PHE A 885 20.85 2.82 35.20
C PHE A 885 22.02 3.04 36.16
N VAL A 886 22.97 3.88 35.76
CA VAL A 886 24.20 4.18 36.49
C VAL A 886 23.90 5.07 37.70
N ARG A 887 24.22 4.60 38.91
CA ARG A 887 23.99 5.33 40.16
C ARG A 887 25.14 6.29 40.47
N LEU A 888 24.83 7.56 40.72
CA LEU A 888 25.79 8.60 41.08
C LEU A 888 25.44 9.25 42.43
N ASP A 889 26.44 9.71 43.17
CA ASP A 889 26.23 10.56 44.35
C ASP A 889 25.83 12.00 43.97
N VAL A 890 26.34 12.49 42.84
CA VAL A 890 26.06 13.81 42.24
C VAL A 890 26.37 13.77 40.74
N LEU A 891 25.69 14.58 39.92
CA LEU A 891 26.04 14.75 38.51
C LEU A 891 27.39 15.50 38.36
N PRO A 892 28.30 15.07 37.47
CA PRO A 892 29.55 15.80 37.22
C PRO A 892 29.26 17.12 36.51
N LEU A 893 29.79 18.23 37.04
CA LEU A 893 29.61 19.57 36.47
C LEU A 893 30.95 20.14 35.96
N THR A 894 30.88 20.79 34.80
CA THR A 894 31.93 21.68 34.29
C THR A 894 32.17 22.85 35.26
N PRO A 895 33.33 23.55 35.18
CA PRO A 895 33.59 24.76 35.99
C PRO A 895 32.55 25.89 35.85
N ASN A 896 31.70 25.85 34.82
CA ASN A 896 30.62 26.80 34.57
C ASN A 896 29.24 26.31 35.12
N GLY A 897 29.21 25.26 35.95
CA GLY A 897 27.99 24.73 36.56
C GLY A 897 27.07 23.94 35.62
N LYS A 898 27.46 23.72 34.37
CA LYS A 898 26.72 22.85 33.41
C LYS A 898 27.21 21.42 33.51
N LEU A 899 26.32 20.44 33.34
CA LEU A 899 26.65 19.00 33.24
C LEU A 899 27.83 18.73 32.30
N ASP A 900 28.86 18.04 32.78
CA ASP A 900 29.94 17.51 31.95
C ASP A 900 29.64 16.07 31.51
N ARG A 901 29.04 15.94 30.33
CA ARG A 901 28.72 14.64 29.73
C ARG A 901 29.94 13.77 29.38
N ARG A 902 31.17 14.32 29.39
CA ARG A 902 32.41 13.55 29.16
C ARG A 902 33.02 13.02 30.45
N ALA A 903 32.55 13.50 31.61
CA ALA A 903 32.94 13.03 32.94
C ALA A 903 31.92 12.06 33.56
N LEU A 904 30.83 11.73 32.84
CA LEU A 904 29.95 10.62 33.19
C LEU A 904 30.69 9.28 32.91
N PRO A 905 30.66 8.31 33.84
CA PRO A 905 31.36 7.03 33.65
C PRO A 905 30.66 6.13 32.61
N GLU A 906 31.38 5.16 32.06
CA GLU A 906 30.74 4.04 31.36
C GLU A 906 29.96 3.17 32.36
N PRO A 907 28.84 2.51 31.96
CA PRO A 907 28.11 1.59 32.83
C PRO A 907 28.97 0.40 33.27
N ASP A 908 29.01 0.15 34.57
CA ASP A 908 29.51 -1.09 35.16
C ASP A 908 28.44 -2.21 35.12
N ILE A 909 28.78 -3.40 35.62
CA ILE A 909 27.88 -4.56 35.56
C ILE A 909 26.64 -4.38 36.46
N ASP A 910 26.78 -3.67 37.58
CA ASP A 910 25.71 -3.39 38.55
C ASP A 910 24.75 -2.28 38.05
N SER A 911 25.16 -1.50 37.05
CA SER A 911 24.31 -0.57 36.32
C SER A 911 23.33 -1.26 35.37
N PHE A 912 23.56 -2.53 34.99
CA PHE A 912 22.58 -3.34 34.26
C PHE A 912 21.68 -4.08 35.26
N VAL A 913 20.47 -4.46 34.83
CA VAL A 913 19.57 -5.23 35.71
C VAL A 913 19.87 -6.73 35.58
N SER A 914 20.94 -7.15 36.24
CA SER A 914 21.10 -8.55 36.69
C SER A 914 20.09 -8.86 37.80
N GLN A 915 19.78 -10.15 37.96
CA GLN A 915 19.12 -10.63 39.19
C GLN A 915 20.18 -11.08 40.21
N GLU A 916 19.75 -11.51 41.41
CA GLU A 916 20.67 -12.28 42.28
C GLU A 916 21.21 -13.47 41.49
N TYR A 917 22.54 -13.63 41.45
CA TYR A 917 23.15 -14.63 40.59
C TYR A 917 22.79 -16.06 41.03
N GLU A 918 21.94 -16.71 40.25
CA GLU A 918 21.67 -18.14 40.32
C GLU A 918 22.31 -18.85 39.12
N ALA A 919 23.01 -19.96 39.36
CA ALA A 919 23.79 -20.64 38.33
C ALA A 919 22.90 -21.46 37.36
N PRO A 920 23.15 -21.40 36.04
CA PRO A 920 22.50 -22.25 35.03
C PRO A 920 22.43 -23.73 35.42
N GLN A 921 21.23 -24.30 35.29
CA GLN A 921 20.90 -25.67 35.68
C GLN A 921 20.79 -26.58 34.44
N GLY A 922 21.61 -27.64 34.41
CA GLY A 922 21.66 -28.57 33.29
C GLY A 922 22.41 -28.01 32.07
N GLU A 923 22.54 -28.86 31.05
CA GLU A 923 23.41 -28.62 29.89
C GLU A 923 22.88 -27.54 28.95
N ILE A 924 21.55 -27.44 28.79
CA ILE A 924 20.90 -26.47 27.90
C ILE A 924 20.99 -25.05 28.48
N GLU A 925 20.60 -24.83 29.75
CA GLU A 925 20.76 -23.49 30.39
C GLU A 925 22.24 -23.08 30.39
N SER A 926 23.17 -23.99 30.71
CA SER A 926 24.61 -23.70 30.74
C SER A 926 25.17 -23.29 29.38
N THR A 927 24.78 -23.99 28.32
CA THR A 927 25.22 -23.71 26.95
C THR A 927 24.58 -22.41 26.43
N LEU A 928 23.30 -22.18 26.72
CA LEU A 928 22.61 -20.93 26.35
C LEU A 928 23.23 -19.72 27.06
N ALA A 929 23.48 -19.81 28.37
CA ALA A 929 24.16 -18.77 29.15
C ALA A 929 25.58 -18.48 28.61
N THR A 930 26.31 -19.50 28.16
CA THR A 930 27.62 -19.35 27.51
C THR A 930 27.49 -18.62 26.17
N ILE A 931 26.49 -18.97 25.35
CA ILE A 931 26.20 -18.26 24.09
C ILE A 931 25.83 -16.80 24.36
N TRP A 932 25.09 -16.51 25.44
CA TRP A 932 24.73 -15.14 25.82
C TRP A 932 25.95 -14.32 26.27
N ALA A 933 26.83 -14.89 27.10
CA ALA A 933 28.09 -14.26 27.49
C ALA A 933 28.95 -13.92 26.25
N ASP A 934 29.13 -14.90 25.35
CA ASP A 934 29.82 -14.76 24.05
C ASP A 934 29.22 -13.62 23.20
N LEU A 935 27.90 -13.50 23.16
CA LEU A 935 27.17 -12.61 22.24
C LEU A 935 27.01 -11.19 22.78
N LEU A 936 26.76 -11.05 24.08
CA LEU A 936 26.49 -9.79 24.78
C LEU A 936 27.76 -9.13 25.34
N LYS A 937 28.88 -9.87 25.41
CA LYS A 937 30.18 -9.44 25.97
C LYS A 937 30.11 -9.10 27.46
N VAL A 938 29.48 -10.00 28.21
CA VAL A 938 29.47 -10.02 29.69
C VAL A 938 30.21 -11.25 30.20
N ASP A 939 30.94 -11.12 31.32
CA ASP A 939 31.80 -12.20 31.85
C ASP A 939 31.02 -13.43 32.33
N ARG A 940 29.73 -13.26 32.67
CA ARG A 940 28.88 -14.29 33.25
C ARG A 940 27.40 -14.00 32.97
N VAL A 941 26.60 -15.05 32.87
CA VAL A 941 25.13 -14.98 32.79
C VAL A 941 24.55 -15.98 33.80
N GLY A 942 23.63 -15.52 34.63
CA GLY A 942 22.82 -16.32 35.54
C GLY A 942 21.53 -16.80 34.89
N ARG A 943 20.86 -17.79 35.48
CA ARG A 943 19.68 -18.40 34.86
C ARG A 943 18.45 -17.48 34.81
N ASN A 944 18.35 -16.56 35.77
CA ASN A 944 17.26 -15.58 35.83
C ASN A 944 17.65 -14.22 35.21
N ASP A 945 18.85 -14.10 34.61
CA ASP A 945 19.22 -12.87 33.89
C ASP A 945 18.48 -12.78 32.56
N ASN A 946 18.11 -11.56 32.17
CA ASN A 946 17.22 -11.27 31.04
C ASN A 946 18.01 -10.76 29.81
N PHE A 947 17.81 -11.36 28.64
CA PHE A 947 18.62 -11.12 27.44
C PHE A 947 18.65 -9.65 27.01
N LEU A 948 17.46 -9.04 26.89
CA LEU A 948 17.29 -7.65 26.46
C LEU A 948 17.86 -6.65 27.46
N THR A 949 18.03 -7.11 28.70
CA THR A 949 18.42 -6.32 29.86
C THR A 949 19.93 -6.38 30.11
N LEU A 950 20.58 -7.49 29.76
CA LEU A 950 22.03 -7.60 29.55
C LEU A 950 22.50 -6.95 28.22
N GLY A 951 21.77 -5.94 27.72
CA GLY A 951 22.11 -5.22 26.49
C GLY A 951 21.69 -5.90 25.17
N GLY A 952 20.98 -7.03 25.22
CA GLY A 952 20.47 -7.71 24.04
C GLY A 952 19.46 -6.89 23.23
N HIS A 953 19.38 -7.14 21.92
CA HIS A 953 18.44 -6.47 21.02
C HIS A 953 18.13 -7.33 19.80
N SER A 954 17.07 -7.02 19.04
CA SER A 954 16.53 -7.89 17.98
C SER A 954 17.55 -8.43 16.97
N LEU A 955 18.56 -7.65 16.59
CA LEU A 955 19.65 -8.10 15.71
C LEU A 955 20.59 -9.14 16.35
N LEU A 956 20.77 -9.08 17.67
CA LEU A 956 21.41 -10.14 18.44
C LEU A 956 20.47 -11.33 18.65
N VAL A 957 19.14 -11.13 18.68
CA VAL A 957 18.17 -12.24 18.70
C VAL A 957 18.25 -13.07 17.40
N VAL A 958 18.32 -12.43 16.22
CA VAL A 958 18.54 -13.13 14.93
C VAL A 958 19.86 -13.91 14.90
N LYS A 959 20.91 -13.40 15.55
CA LYS A 959 22.16 -14.15 15.72
C LYS A 959 22.01 -15.29 16.73
N LEU A 960 21.26 -15.07 17.81
CA LEU A 960 21.02 -16.07 18.84
C LEU A 960 20.20 -17.25 18.30
N THR A 961 19.15 -17.04 17.49
CA THR A 961 18.40 -18.13 16.85
C THR A 961 19.31 -19.00 15.98
N GLY A 962 20.13 -18.39 15.12
CA GLY A 962 21.11 -19.11 14.29
C GLY A 962 22.16 -19.88 15.11
N ILE A 963 22.66 -19.31 16.21
CA ILE A 963 23.66 -19.97 17.08
C ILE A 963 23.02 -21.06 17.94
N VAL A 964 21.81 -20.86 18.47
CA VAL A 964 21.05 -21.88 19.22
C VAL A 964 20.72 -23.06 18.31
N ARG A 965 20.16 -22.81 17.13
CA ARG A 965 19.86 -23.86 16.14
C ARG A 965 21.10 -24.67 15.73
N SER A 966 22.26 -24.02 15.58
CA SER A 966 23.50 -24.69 15.16
C SER A 966 24.35 -25.30 16.28
N ARG A 967 24.23 -24.84 17.54
CA ARG A 967 24.95 -25.42 18.70
C ARG A 967 24.11 -26.36 19.56
N LEU A 968 22.79 -26.21 19.58
CA LEU A 968 21.86 -26.98 20.43
C LEU A 968 20.83 -27.81 19.65
N GLY A 969 20.70 -27.63 18.33
CA GLY A 969 19.71 -28.32 17.50
C GLY A 969 18.25 -27.90 17.77
N LEU A 970 18.02 -26.96 18.67
CA LEU A 970 16.71 -26.43 19.03
C LEU A 970 16.32 -25.30 18.08
N ASP A 971 15.17 -25.40 17.41
CA ASP A 971 14.63 -24.28 16.64
C ASP A 971 13.94 -23.29 17.59
N MET A 972 14.36 -22.02 17.52
CA MET A 972 13.88 -20.98 18.42
C MET A 972 13.12 -19.92 17.62
N GLU A 973 11.80 -19.85 17.78
CA GLU A 973 11.04 -18.67 17.36
C GLU A 973 11.59 -17.44 18.08
N MET A 974 11.86 -16.34 17.36
CA MET A 974 12.26 -15.08 18.03
C MET A 974 11.21 -14.59 19.04
N ARG A 975 9.93 -14.91 18.78
CA ARG A 975 8.80 -14.62 19.68
C ARG A 975 9.04 -15.19 21.08
N SER A 976 9.57 -16.41 21.19
CA SER A 976 9.85 -17.06 22.48
C SER A 976 10.78 -16.26 23.39
N LEU A 977 11.75 -15.50 22.85
CA LEU A 977 12.64 -14.66 23.66
C LEU A 977 12.00 -13.34 24.12
N PHE A 978 10.94 -12.89 23.45
CA PHE A 978 10.15 -11.74 23.92
C PHE A 978 9.05 -12.17 24.90
N GLU A 979 8.54 -13.41 24.79
CA GLU A 979 7.60 -14.02 25.73
C GLU A 979 8.29 -14.51 27.02
N ALA A 980 9.48 -15.10 26.88
CA ALA A 980 10.24 -15.75 27.94
C ALA A 980 11.71 -15.26 27.89
N PRO A 981 12.03 -14.11 28.50
CA PRO A 981 13.25 -13.36 28.19
C PRO A 981 14.49 -13.71 29.05
N THR A 982 14.38 -14.58 30.05
CA THR A 982 15.52 -15.07 30.84
C THR A 982 16.07 -16.41 30.35
N VAL A 983 17.26 -16.84 30.78
CA VAL A 983 17.82 -18.14 30.37
C VAL A 983 16.93 -19.31 30.82
N ALA A 984 16.45 -19.29 32.07
CA ALA A 984 15.58 -20.34 32.62
C ALA A 984 14.20 -20.33 31.95
N GLU A 985 13.55 -19.17 31.83
CA GLU A 985 12.25 -19.07 31.15
C GLU A 985 12.37 -19.41 29.66
N LEU A 986 13.45 -19.02 28.98
CA LEU A 986 13.64 -19.35 27.57
C LEU A 986 13.93 -20.83 27.37
N VAL A 987 14.74 -21.46 28.23
CA VAL A 987 14.90 -22.92 28.18
C VAL A 987 13.57 -23.59 28.46
N LEU A 988 12.79 -23.13 29.45
CA LEU A 988 11.43 -23.63 29.67
C LEU A 988 10.50 -23.39 28.48
N CYS A 989 10.54 -22.24 27.80
CA CYS A 989 9.66 -21.94 26.66
C CYS A 989 10.08 -22.65 25.38
N ILE A 990 11.39 -22.77 25.10
CA ILE A 990 11.90 -23.58 23.99
C ILE A 990 11.60 -25.05 24.30
N CYS A 991 11.83 -25.52 25.52
CA CYS A 991 11.49 -26.88 25.91
C CYS A 991 9.97 -27.11 25.90
N GLU A 992 9.10 -26.21 26.34
CA GLU A 992 7.64 -26.37 26.29
C GLU A 992 7.11 -26.36 24.85
N LYS A 993 7.61 -25.45 24.00
CA LYS A 993 7.34 -25.49 22.54
C LYS A 993 8.00 -26.70 21.85
N SER A 994 8.95 -27.39 22.48
CA SER A 994 9.59 -28.62 21.99
C SER A 994 9.08 -29.91 22.65
N THR A 995 8.38 -29.86 23.78
CA THR A 995 7.86 -31.01 24.56
C THR A 995 6.36 -31.13 24.39
N GLY A 996 5.65 -29.99 24.37
CA GLY A 996 4.39 -29.85 23.64
C GLY A 996 4.50 -30.18 22.14
N ASN A 997 5.71 -30.39 21.63
CA ASN A 997 5.99 -30.94 20.30
C ASN A 997 6.99 -32.12 20.31
N GLN A 998 7.12 -32.84 21.43
CA GLN A 998 7.77 -34.17 21.50
C GLN A 998 6.83 -35.20 22.12
N GLU A 999 6.10 -34.89 23.20
CA GLU A 999 4.99 -35.72 23.66
C GLU A 999 3.90 -35.78 22.57
N VAL A 1000 3.48 -34.62 22.04
CA VAL A 1000 2.49 -34.57 20.95
C VAL A 1000 3.05 -35.14 19.63
N SER A 1001 4.35 -34.95 19.32
CA SER A 1001 4.93 -35.46 18.07
C SER A 1001 5.07 -36.99 18.03
N PHE A 1002 4.96 -37.66 19.18
CA PHE A 1002 4.94 -39.13 19.30
C PHE A 1002 3.63 -39.67 19.92
N ASN A 1003 2.59 -38.84 20.05
CA ASN A 1003 1.24 -39.32 20.37
C ASN A 1003 0.66 -40.15 19.21
N VAL A 1004 -0.25 -41.05 19.55
CA VAL A 1004 -0.98 -41.89 18.58
C VAL A 1004 -1.76 -41.01 17.59
N LEU A 1005 -2.52 -40.04 18.09
CA LEU A 1005 -3.14 -39.00 17.26
C LEU A 1005 -2.20 -37.79 17.11
N LEU A 1006 -1.68 -37.59 15.90
CA LEU A 1006 -0.81 -36.46 15.53
C LEU A 1006 -1.61 -35.42 14.71
N PRO A 1007 -1.86 -34.20 15.21
CA PRO A 1007 -2.55 -33.15 14.43
C PRO A 1007 -1.64 -32.56 13.34
N LEU A 1008 -1.65 -33.15 12.15
CA LEU A 1008 -0.91 -32.63 10.98
C LEU A 1008 -1.49 -31.30 10.48
N LYS A 1009 -2.81 -31.10 10.63
CA LYS A 1009 -3.57 -29.86 10.40
C LYS A 1009 -4.92 -29.95 11.10
N SER A 1010 -5.03 -29.39 12.31
CA SER A 1010 -6.23 -29.54 13.17
C SER A 1010 -7.36 -28.53 12.90
N LYS A 1011 -7.12 -27.47 12.11
CA LYS A 1011 -8.13 -26.44 11.80
C LYS A 1011 -8.88 -26.75 10.50
N GLY A 1012 -10.21 -26.65 10.53
CA GLY A 1012 -11.09 -26.72 9.37
C GLY A 1012 -12.49 -27.23 9.72
N ASN A 1013 -13.51 -26.87 8.93
CA ASN A 1013 -14.90 -27.28 9.14
C ASN A 1013 -15.40 -28.48 8.30
N ARG A 1014 -14.54 -29.13 7.52
CA ARG A 1014 -14.87 -30.35 6.75
C ARG A 1014 -14.53 -31.64 7.52
N SER A 1015 -15.22 -32.74 7.20
CA SER A 1015 -14.94 -34.08 7.75
C SER A 1015 -13.47 -34.50 7.54
N PRO A 1016 -12.68 -34.80 8.60
CA PRO A 1016 -11.22 -34.96 8.51
C PRO A 1016 -10.74 -36.07 7.57
N VAL A 1017 -9.44 -36.02 7.24
CA VAL A 1017 -8.69 -37.16 6.68
C VAL A 1017 -7.75 -37.71 7.74
N PHE A 1018 -7.78 -39.02 7.96
CA PHE A 1018 -6.91 -39.74 8.88
C PHE A 1018 -5.85 -40.55 8.11
N CYS A 1019 -4.58 -40.38 8.47
CA CYS A 1019 -3.41 -40.87 7.73
C CYS A 1019 -2.61 -41.87 8.56
N ILE A 1020 -2.78 -43.17 8.28
CA ILE A 1020 -2.20 -44.27 9.05
C ILE A 1020 -0.75 -44.49 8.63
N HIS A 1021 0.14 -44.59 9.63
CA HIS A 1021 1.58 -44.70 9.47
C HIS A 1021 2.05 -45.84 8.52
N PRO A 1022 3.17 -45.67 7.79
CA PRO A 1022 3.90 -46.77 7.17
C PRO A 1022 4.55 -47.67 8.23
N VAL A 1023 5.26 -48.73 7.81
CA VAL A 1023 5.79 -49.76 8.72
C VAL A 1023 6.68 -49.24 9.86
N PHE A 1024 7.32 -48.07 9.68
CA PHE A 1024 8.15 -47.42 10.69
C PHE A 1024 7.39 -46.75 11.85
N GLY A 1025 6.06 -46.61 11.78
CA GLY A 1025 5.23 -46.14 12.90
C GLY A 1025 4.94 -44.64 12.99
N LEU A 1026 5.64 -43.77 12.26
CA LEU A 1026 5.42 -42.31 12.23
C LEU A 1026 4.57 -41.87 11.05
N SER A 1027 3.58 -40.99 11.26
CA SER A 1027 2.75 -40.40 10.19
C SER A 1027 3.34 -39.12 9.58
N TRP A 1028 4.64 -38.86 9.80
CA TRP A 1028 5.29 -37.61 9.37
C TRP A 1028 5.40 -37.47 7.84
N SER A 1029 5.46 -38.59 7.11
CA SER A 1029 5.41 -38.64 5.65
C SER A 1029 4.18 -37.92 5.06
N PHE A 1030 3.06 -37.85 5.79
CA PHE A 1030 1.85 -37.20 5.31
C PHE A 1030 1.83 -35.67 5.49
N PHE A 1031 2.85 -35.05 6.12
CA PHE A 1031 2.91 -33.59 6.33
C PHE A 1031 2.77 -32.79 5.01
N GLY A 1032 3.30 -33.31 3.89
CA GLY A 1032 3.24 -32.63 2.59
C GLY A 1032 1.81 -32.45 2.05
N LEU A 1033 0.91 -33.41 2.30
CA LEU A 1033 -0.48 -33.39 1.79
C LEU A 1033 -1.29 -32.20 2.31
N SER A 1034 -0.93 -31.65 3.48
CA SER A 1034 -1.59 -30.48 4.08
C SER A 1034 -1.68 -29.26 3.13
N LYS A 1035 -0.73 -29.15 2.18
CA LYS A 1035 -0.63 -28.08 1.16
C LYS A 1035 -1.52 -28.30 -0.08
N HIS A 1036 -2.01 -29.52 -0.27
CA HIS A 1036 -2.73 -29.95 -1.48
C HIS A 1036 -4.21 -30.25 -1.23
N LEU A 1037 -4.63 -30.31 0.04
CA LEU A 1037 -6.02 -30.40 0.45
C LEU A 1037 -6.62 -29.01 0.76
N HIS A 1038 -7.93 -28.86 0.60
CA HIS A 1038 -8.68 -27.61 0.82
C HIS A 1038 -8.37 -26.95 2.18
N LEU A 1039 -8.41 -25.61 2.30
CA LEU A 1039 -8.03 -24.91 3.53
C LEU A 1039 -8.79 -25.42 4.77
N GLU A 1040 -10.13 -25.48 4.69
CA GLU A 1040 -11.02 -26.05 5.72
C GLU A 1040 -10.99 -27.59 5.87
N GLN A 1041 -10.01 -28.30 5.29
CA GLN A 1041 -9.87 -29.75 5.39
C GLN A 1041 -8.88 -30.13 6.51
N PRO A 1042 -9.33 -30.70 7.66
CA PRO A 1042 -8.43 -31.19 8.69
C PRO A 1042 -7.71 -32.47 8.25
N LEU A 1043 -6.52 -32.67 8.80
CA LEU A 1043 -5.61 -33.80 8.53
C LEU A 1043 -4.98 -34.28 9.84
N TYR A 1044 -5.10 -35.57 10.14
CA TYR A 1044 -4.55 -36.18 11.35
C TYR A 1044 -3.74 -37.43 10.99
N GLY A 1045 -2.54 -37.56 11.56
CA GLY A 1045 -1.73 -38.77 11.49
C GLY A 1045 -2.11 -39.74 12.61
N LEU A 1046 -2.14 -41.04 12.30
CA LEU A 1046 -2.30 -42.13 13.27
C LEU A 1046 -0.98 -42.91 13.36
N GLN A 1047 -0.28 -42.74 14.48
CA GLN A 1047 1.06 -43.25 14.78
C GLN A 1047 1.03 -44.47 15.71
N SER A 1048 2.02 -45.34 15.62
CA SER A 1048 2.02 -46.60 16.39
C SER A 1048 2.27 -46.38 17.88
N ARG A 1049 1.49 -47.07 18.74
CA ARG A 1049 1.68 -47.03 20.20
C ARG A 1049 3.08 -47.53 20.59
N GLY A 1050 3.68 -46.91 21.61
CA GLY A 1050 5.03 -47.25 22.07
C GLY A 1050 6.16 -46.47 21.38
N ILE A 1051 5.84 -45.59 20.42
CA ILE A 1051 6.84 -44.81 19.66
C ILE A 1051 7.42 -43.62 20.44
N ASN A 1052 6.73 -43.16 21.48
CA ASN A 1052 7.27 -42.21 22.47
C ASN A 1052 8.15 -42.88 23.55
N GLY A 1053 8.48 -44.17 23.40
CA GLY A 1053 9.23 -44.96 24.37
C GLY A 1053 8.43 -45.38 25.63
N SER A 1054 7.12 -45.07 25.70
CA SER A 1054 6.24 -45.43 26.81
C SER A 1054 5.10 -46.36 26.36
N GLY A 1055 4.76 -47.33 27.19
CA GLY A 1055 3.82 -48.40 26.84
C GLY A 1055 4.45 -49.50 25.97
N GLN A 1056 3.61 -50.42 25.47
CA GLN A 1056 4.02 -51.50 24.57
C GLN A 1056 3.38 -51.29 23.19
N PRO A 1057 4.09 -51.60 22.09
CA PRO A 1057 3.48 -51.72 20.76
C PRO A 1057 2.34 -52.74 20.75
N ALA A 1058 1.34 -52.53 19.88
CA ALA A 1058 0.16 -53.39 19.79
C ALA A 1058 0.54 -54.85 19.51
N SER A 1059 -0.13 -55.79 20.19
CA SER A 1059 0.17 -57.23 20.09
C SER A 1059 -0.39 -57.86 18.80
N SER A 1060 -1.45 -57.26 18.23
CA SER A 1060 -2.14 -57.64 17.00
C SER A 1060 -2.54 -56.41 16.17
N ILE A 1061 -2.91 -56.60 14.89
CA ILE A 1061 -3.47 -55.51 14.08
C ILE A 1061 -4.91 -55.18 14.49
N ASP A 1062 -5.70 -56.15 14.95
CA ASP A 1062 -7.06 -55.88 15.46
C ASP A 1062 -7.03 -54.93 16.67
N GLU A 1063 -6.02 -55.10 17.55
CA GLU A 1063 -5.75 -54.17 18.66
C GLU A 1063 -5.34 -52.78 18.15
N MET A 1064 -4.44 -52.70 17.16
CA MET A 1064 -4.02 -51.44 16.55
C MET A 1064 -5.15 -50.70 15.82
N VAL A 1065 -6.06 -51.43 15.17
CA VAL A 1065 -7.28 -50.88 14.56
C VAL A 1065 -8.21 -50.35 15.63
N GLN A 1066 -8.39 -51.06 16.76
CA GLN A 1066 -9.19 -50.55 17.89
C GLN A 1066 -8.56 -49.29 18.52
N ASP A 1067 -7.25 -49.29 18.75
CA ASP A 1067 -6.51 -48.11 19.24
C ASP A 1067 -6.77 -46.88 18.35
N TYR A 1068 -6.81 -47.07 17.03
CA TYR A 1068 -7.06 -45.98 16.08
C TYR A 1068 -8.54 -45.62 15.95
N MET A 1069 -9.46 -46.58 16.12
CA MET A 1069 -10.90 -46.29 16.19
C MET A 1069 -11.23 -45.36 17.35
N ASP A 1070 -10.68 -45.64 18.54
CA ASP A 1070 -10.92 -44.83 19.73
C ASP A 1070 -10.43 -43.38 19.49
N GLN A 1071 -9.29 -43.22 18.81
CA GLN A 1071 -8.72 -41.90 18.47
C GLN A 1071 -9.48 -41.15 17.36
N ILE A 1072 -9.99 -41.81 16.30
CA ILE A 1072 -10.77 -41.10 15.27
C ILE A 1072 -12.15 -40.69 15.77
N VAL A 1073 -12.76 -41.44 16.69
CA VAL A 1073 -14.07 -41.13 17.28
C VAL A 1073 -14.01 -39.92 18.21
N GLU A 1074 -12.89 -39.68 18.90
CA GLU A 1074 -12.66 -38.44 19.66
C GLU A 1074 -12.64 -37.19 18.76
N VAL A 1075 -12.17 -37.32 17.51
CA VAL A 1075 -12.07 -36.21 16.55
C VAL A 1075 -13.35 -36.04 15.72
N GLN A 1076 -13.96 -37.14 15.27
CA GLN A 1076 -15.20 -37.14 14.49
C GLN A 1076 -16.09 -38.32 14.95
N PRO A 1077 -17.09 -38.09 15.83
CA PRO A 1077 -17.87 -39.18 16.43
C PRO A 1077 -18.79 -39.99 15.50
N GLN A 1078 -18.99 -39.56 14.24
CA GLN A 1078 -19.88 -40.18 13.25
C GLN A 1078 -19.32 -39.98 11.83
N GLY A 1079 -19.60 -40.89 10.91
CA GLY A 1079 -19.15 -40.81 9.52
C GLY A 1079 -19.79 -39.68 8.69
N PRO A 1080 -19.32 -39.44 7.46
CA PRO A 1080 -18.34 -40.25 6.74
C PRO A 1080 -16.90 -40.05 7.21
N TYR A 1081 -16.17 -41.15 7.38
CA TYR A 1081 -14.74 -41.15 7.64
C TYR A 1081 -13.94 -41.14 6.33
N HIS A 1082 -12.80 -40.46 6.30
CA HIS A 1082 -11.86 -40.48 5.17
C HIS A 1082 -10.51 -41.02 5.63
N LEU A 1083 -10.05 -42.12 5.03
CA LEU A 1083 -8.89 -42.88 5.46
C LEU A 1083 -7.83 -42.95 4.34
N LEU A 1084 -6.58 -42.67 4.69
CA LEU A 1084 -5.40 -42.82 3.83
C LEU A 1084 -4.35 -43.66 4.56
N GLY A 1085 -3.78 -44.66 3.91
CA GLY A 1085 -2.66 -45.43 4.44
C GLY A 1085 -1.57 -45.68 3.40
N TRP A 1086 -0.30 -45.61 3.80
CA TRP A 1086 0.85 -45.89 2.94
C TRP A 1086 1.59 -47.14 3.40
N SER A 1087 2.01 -47.98 2.45
CA SER A 1087 2.70 -49.25 2.72
C SER A 1087 1.90 -50.08 3.74
N PHE A 1088 2.50 -50.50 4.86
CA PHE A 1088 1.82 -51.20 5.95
C PHE A 1088 0.54 -50.49 6.45
N GLY A 1089 0.54 -49.16 6.48
CA GLY A 1089 -0.60 -48.34 6.89
C GLY A 1089 -1.85 -48.54 6.04
N GLY A 1090 -1.70 -48.94 4.78
CA GLY A 1090 -2.85 -49.23 3.91
C GLY A 1090 -3.63 -50.48 4.33
N SER A 1091 -2.94 -51.52 4.82
CA SER A 1091 -3.61 -52.71 5.35
C SER A 1091 -4.39 -52.44 6.63
N ILE A 1092 -3.89 -51.52 7.47
CA ILE A 1092 -4.60 -51.04 8.66
C ILE A 1092 -5.79 -50.17 8.25
N ALA A 1093 -5.60 -49.21 7.31
CA ALA A 1093 -6.66 -48.33 6.82
C ALA A 1093 -7.83 -49.10 6.18
N HIS A 1094 -7.52 -50.14 5.40
CA HIS A 1094 -8.52 -51.05 4.81
C HIS A 1094 -9.32 -51.81 5.89
N SER A 1095 -8.62 -52.35 6.89
CA SER A 1095 -9.24 -53.12 7.98
C SER A 1095 -10.09 -52.23 8.90
N LEU A 1096 -9.62 -51.01 9.16
CA LEU A 1096 -10.36 -49.94 9.84
C LEU A 1096 -11.64 -49.58 9.07
N ALA A 1097 -11.58 -49.45 7.74
CA ALA A 1097 -12.76 -49.21 6.90
C ALA A 1097 -13.79 -50.35 7.00
N ALA A 1098 -13.35 -51.61 6.91
CA ALA A 1098 -14.21 -52.78 7.07
C ALA A 1098 -14.83 -52.88 8.47
N GLN A 1099 -14.12 -52.46 9.52
CA GLN A 1099 -14.65 -52.44 10.89
C GLN A 1099 -15.66 -51.31 11.12
N LEU A 1100 -15.48 -50.15 10.49
CA LEU A 1100 -16.45 -49.05 10.48
C LEU A 1100 -17.75 -49.45 9.75
N GLU A 1101 -17.66 -50.01 8.54
CA GLU A 1101 -18.83 -50.53 7.81
C GLU A 1101 -19.62 -51.56 8.64
N LYS A 1102 -18.93 -52.45 9.35
CA LYS A 1102 -19.52 -53.47 10.22
C LYS A 1102 -20.26 -52.90 11.43
N LEU A 1103 -19.94 -51.67 11.85
CA LEU A 1103 -20.69 -50.92 12.87
C LEU A 1103 -21.82 -50.07 12.29
N GLY A 1104 -21.96 -50.01 10.97
CA GLY A 1104 -22.94 -49.17 10.28
C GLY A 1104 -22.46 -47.75 9.99
N GLU A 1105 -21.19 -47.45 10.24
CA GLU A 1105 -20.58 -46.16 9.91
C GLU A 1105 -20.25 -46.06 8.43
N THR A 1106 -20.30 -44.84 7.89
CA THR A 1106 -19.98 -44.58 6.48
C THR A 1106 -18.49 -44.28 6.30
N VAL A 1107 -17.86 -44.89 5.29
CA VAL A 1107 -16.53 -44.50 4.80
C VAL A 1107 -16.72 -43.71 3.50
N GLY A 1108 -16.40 -42.42 3.52
CA GLY A 1108 -16.53 -41.53 2.36
C GLY A 1108 -15.36 -41.63 1.38
N LEU A 1109 -14.20 -42.10 1.86
CA LEU A 1109 -12.99 -42.30 1.09
C LEU A 1109 -12.10 -43.32 1.79
N LEU A 1110 -11.69 -44.37 1.08
CA LEU A 1110 -10.53 -45.20 1.43
C LEU A 1110 -9.49 -45.07 0.33
N ALA A 1111 -8.27 -44.71 0.69
CA ALA A 1111 -7.14 -44.57 -0.22
C ALA A 1111 -5.90 -45.31 0.30
N LEU A 1112 -5.29 -46.12 -0.56
CA LEU A 1112 -4.05 -46.85 -0.26
C LEU A 1112 -2.92 -46.31 -1.14
N MET A 1113 -1.75 -46.08 -0.57
CA MET A 1113 -0.50 -45.83 -1.30
C MET A 1113 0.37 -47.08 -1.24
N ASP A 1114 0.59 -47.71 -2.39
CA ASP A 1114 1.48 -48.84 -2.66
C ASP A 1114 1.54 -49.89 -1.54
N SER A 1115 0.35 -50.38 -1.17
CA SER A 1115 0.13 -51.27 -0.03
C SER A 1115 -0.19 -52.68 -0.52
N THR A 1116 0.37 -53.72 0.11
CA THR A 1116 0.02 -55.12 -0.20
C THR A 1116 -0.88 -55.70 0.90
N PRO A 1117 -1.87 -56.56 0.59
CA PRO A 1117 -2.62 -57.29 1.61
C PRO A 1117 -1.85 -58.52 2.13
N HIS A 1118 -0.73 -58.88 1.49
CA HIS A 1118 0.07 -60.08 1.79
C HIS A 1118 1.57 -59.71 1.86
N TYR A 1119 2.16 -59.74 3.05
CA TYR A 1119 3.59 -59.46 3.28
C TYR A 1119 4.45 -60.74 3.26
N THR A 1120 4.27 -61.58 2.24
CA THR A 1120 4.78 -62.96 2.17
C THR A 1120 6.23 -63.12 1.71
N HIS A 1121 6.94 -62.03 1.41
CA HIS A 1121 8.28 -62.06 0.80
C HIS A 1121 9.39 -61.36 1.61
N ILE A 1122 9.09 -60.95 2.85
CA ILE A 1122 10.08 -60.35 3.76
C ILE A 1122 10.98 -61.47 4.32
N PRO A 1123 12.33 -61.38 4.21
CA PRO A 1123 13.26 -62.34 4.81
C PRO A 1123 13.06 -62.54 6.32
N ASP A 1124 13.44 -63.69 6.86
CA ASP A 1124 13.44 -63.93 8.31
C ASP A 1124 14.70 -63.38 8.99
N ASP A 1125 15.84 -63.40 8.30
CA ASP A 1125 17.04 -62.65 8.69
C ASP A 1125 16.93 -61.21 8.16
N ILE A 1126 16.50 -60.28 9.03
CA ILE A 1126 16.47 -58.84 8.75
C ILE A 1126 17.77 -58.21 9.25
N ASP A 1127 18.53 -57.58 8.35
CA ASP A 1127 19.70 -56.77 8.71
C ASP A 1127 19.24 -55.45 9.35
N VAL A 1128 19.42 -55.35 10.67
CA VAL A 1128 18.96 -54.23 11.49
C VAL A 1128 19.73 -52.95 11.18
N ASP A 1129 21.04 -53.06 10.94
CA ASP A 1129 21.90 -51.92 10.63
C ASP A 1129 21.54 -51.37 9.24
N HIS A 1130 21.31 -52.25 8.26
CA HIS A 1130 20.88 -51.86 6.92
C HIS A 1130 19.48 -51.22 6.91
N CYS A 1131 18.53 -51.74 7.70
CA CYS A 1131 17.22 -51.11 7.87
C CYS A 1131 17.33 -49.73 8.53
N GLY A 1132 18.25 -49.56 9.49
CA GLY A 1132 18.53 -48.28 10.14
C GLY A 1132 19.13 -47.23 9.20
N ASP A 1133 20.04 -47.64 8.31
CA ASP A 1133 20.55 -46.77 7.25
C ASP A 1133 19.44 -46.32 6.28
N ILE A 1134 18.58 -47.23 5.81
CA ILE A 1134 17.45 -46.91 4.92
C ILE A 1134 16.46 -45.96 5.61
N TYR A 1135 16.14 -46.20 6.89
CA TYR A 1135 15.22 -45.34 7.65
C TYR A 1135 15.82 -43.94 7.91
N ALA A 1136 17.11 -43.86 8.23
CA ALA A 1136 17.79 -42.59 8.42
C ALA A 1136 17.89 -41.80 7.10
N GLU A 1137 18.14 -42.46 5.96
CA GLU A 1137 18.12 -41.83 4.64
C GLU A 1137 16.73 -41.35 4.23
N HIS A 1138 15.68 -42.15 4.47
CA HIS A 1138 14.29 -41.78 4.19
C HIS A 1138 13.82 -40.56 5.00
N LEU A 1139 14.21 -40.46 6.28
CA LEU A 1139 13.93 -39.28 7.11
C LEU A 1139 14.81 -38.06 6.78
N ALA A 1140 16.00 -38.27 6.19
CA ALA A 1140 16.93 -37.22 5.84
C ALA A 1140 16.45 -36.42 4.62
N ARG A 1141 15.58 -35.44 4.85
CA ARG A 1141 15.07 -34.47 3.85
C ARG A 1141 16.15 -33.67 3.10
N SER A 1142 17.42 -33.81 3.47
CA SER A 1142 18.58 -33.41 2.69
C SER A 1142 19.72 -34.41 2.92
N SER A 1143 20.56 -34.65 1.90
CA SER A 1143 21.74 -35.51 1.99
C SER A 1143 22.94 -34.84 2.71
N ASP A 1144 22.67 -33.95 3.66
CA ASP A 1144 23.67 -33.43 4.60
C ASP A 1144 23.82 -34.35 5.81
N LYS A 1145 25.02 -34.38 6.40
CA LYS A 1145 25.38 -35.24 7.53
C LYS A 1145 24.52 -34.96 8.76
N SER A 1146 24.15 -33.71 9.01
CA SER A 1146 23.30 -33.34 10.15
C SER A 1146 21.93 -34.03 10.11
N SER A 1147 21.32 -34.13 8.93
CA SER A 1147 20.03 -34.81 8.72
C SER A 1147 20.15 -36.32 8.97
N MET A 1148 21.25 -36.93 8.52
CA MET A 1148 21.53 -38.36 8.68
C MET A 1148 21.78 -38.76 10.14
N GLU A 1149 22.47 -37.91 10.91
CA GLU A 1149 22.70 -38.13 12.35
C GLU A 1149 21.38 -38.07 13.16
N VAL A 1150 20.46 -37.16 12.80
CA VAL A 1150 19.11 -37.11 13.39
C VAL A 1150 18.28 -38.36 13.02
N GLY A 1151 18.35 -38.82 11.75
CA GLY A 1151 17.68 -40.04 11.31
C GLY A 1151 18.12 -41.28 12.10
N LYS A 1152 19.43 -41.43 12.33
CA LYS A 1152 20.00 -42.53 13.15
C LYS A 1152 19.59 -42.44 14.62
N ALA A 1153 19.65 -41.24 15.22
CA ALA A 1153 19.21 -41.02 16.60
C ALA A 1153 17.69 -41.21 16.81
N LEU A 1154 16.89 -41.21 15.74
CA LEU A 1154 15.48 -41.60 15.78
C LEU A 1154 15.30 -43.12 15.60
N TRP A 1155 16.07 -43.77 14.73
CA TRP A 1155 16.06 -45.24 14.58
C TRP A 1155 16.27 -45.96 15.90
N GLU A 1156 17.27 -45.54 16.69
CA GLU A 1156 17.58 -46.07 18.04
C GLU A 1156 16.39 -46.00 19.01
N LYS A 1157 15.36 -45.18 18.71
CA LYS A 1157 14.14 -45.02 19.52
C LYS A 1157 12.89 -45.65 18.90
N THR A 1158 12.94 -46.09 17.63
CA THR A 1158 11.77 -46.61 16.89
C THR A 1158 11.97 -48.03 16.35
N GLU A 1159 13.18 -48.61 16.45
CA GLU A 1159 13.50 -49.97 15.99
C GLU A 1159 12.49 -51.02 16.51
N HIS A 1160 12.14 -50.99 17.80
CA HIS A 1160 11.19 -51.93 18.41
C HIS A 1160 9.77 -51.82 17.83
N VAL A 1161 9.36 -50.61 17.43
CA VAL A 1161 8.08 -50.37 16.75
C VAL A 1161 8.12 -50.94 15.34
N TYR A 1162 9.19 -50.67 14.58
CA TYR A 1162 9.39 -51.23 13.24
C TYR A 1162 9.38 -52.77 13.26
N MET A 1163 10.16 -53.39 14.16
CA MET A 1163 10.23 -54.85 14.30
C MET A 1163 8.89 -55.46 14.68
N ASN A 1164 8.11 -54.81 15.56
CA ASN A 1164 6.76 -55.26 15.88
C ASN A 1164 5.80 -55.11 14.68
N ASN A 1165 5.82 -53.98 13.97
CA ASN A 1165 4.99 -53.75 12.80
C ASN A 1165 5.31 -54.73 11.67
N MET A 1166 6.59 -55.07 11.45
CA MET A 1166 7.04 -56.10 10.51
C MET A 1166 6.55 -57.51 10.91
N ARG A 1167 6.62 -57.86 12.20
CA ARG A 1167 6.03 -59.11 12.73
C ARG A 1167 4.52 -59.16 12.47
N LEU A 1168 3.81 -58.07 12.75
CA LEU A 1168 2.37 -57.95 12.53
C LEU A 1168 2.01 -58.10 11.04
N ALA A 1169 2.73 -57.41 10.15
CA ALA A 1169 2.55 -57.50 8.70
C ALA A 1169 2.67 -58.93 8.18
N LYS A 1170 3.70 -59.69 8.60
CA LYS A 1170 3.88 -61.12 8.26
C LYS A 1170 2.75 -62.03 8.76
N GLN A 1171 1.98 -61.62 9.76
CA GLN A 1171 0.99 -62.45 10.48
C GLN A 1171 -0.46 -62.11 10.14
N PHE A 1172 -0.70 -61.11 9.28
CA PHE A 1172 -2.03 -60.54 9.04
C PHE A 1172 -2.63 -60.94 7.68
N SER A 1173 -3.97 -60.92 7.61
CA SER A 1173 -4.75 -60.92 6.37
C SER A 1173 -5.91 -59.94 6.57
N PRO A 1174 -6.16 -58.99 5.67
CA PRO A 1174 -7.28 -58.06 5.78
C PRO A 1174 -8.65 -58.75 5.86
N SER A 1175 -9.61 -58.04 6.45
CA SER A 1175 -11.04 -58.36 6.33
C SER A 1175 -11.57 -57.97 4.94
N VAL A 1176 -12.85 -58.22 4.66
CA VAL A 1176 -13.50 -57.78 3.41
C VAL A 1176 -14.23 -56.46 3.65
N TYR A 1177 -13.90 -55.45 2.84
CA TYR A 1177 -14.52 -54.12 2.77
C TYR A 1177 -15.48 -54.06 1.57
N ALA A 1178 -16.65 -53.46 1.73
CA ALA A 1178 -17.71 -53.44 0.72
C ALA A 1178 -17.64 -52.22 -0.22
N GLY A 1179 -17.20 -51.06 0.29
CA GLY A 1179 -17.12 -49.81 -0.46
C GLY A 1179 -16.03 -49.71 -1.54
N ASP A 1180 -16.05 -48.58 -2.25
CA ASP A 1180 -15.04 -48.23 -3.26
C ASP A 1180 -13.71 -47.81 -2.61
N MET A 1181 -12.60 -48.01 -3.34
CA MET A 1181 -11.24 -47.78 -2.86
C MET A 1181 -10.36 -47.14 -3.94
N ILE A 1182 -9.47 -46.21 -3.55
CA ILE A 1182 -8.44 -45.65 -4.42
C ILE A 1182 -7.10 -46.34 -4.13
N PHE A 1183 -6.35 -46.67 -5.18
CA PHE A 1183 -5.01 -47.23 -5.06
C PHE A 1183 -4.00 -46.40 -5.85
N PHE A 1184 -2.99 -45.85 -5.17
CA PHE A 1184 -1.83 -45.20 -5.77
C PHE A 1184 -0.69 -46.21 -5.88
N SER A 1185 -0.25 -46.54 -7.08
CA SER A 1185 0.84 -47.49 -7.33
C SER A 1185 2.14 -46.74 -7.63
N ALA A 1186 3.25 -47.14 -7.00
CA ALA A 1186 4.59 -46.71 -7.40
C ALA A 1186 5.03 -47.42 -8.69
N VAL A 1187 5.95 -46.82 -9.45
CA VAL A 1187 6.39 -47.31 -10.77
C VAL A 1187 7.39 -48.46 -10.70
N ASP A 1188 8.10 -48.63 -9.58
CA ASP A 1188 9.05 -49.72 -9.35
C ASP A 1188 8.49 -50.89 -8.51
N SER A 1189 7.22 -50.82 -8.09
CA SER A 1189 6.68 -51.71 -7.07
C SER A 1189 6.51 -53.16 -7.54
N ALA A 1190 6.83 -54.08 -6.65
CA ALA A 1190 6.50 -55.50 -6.77
C ALA A 1190 5.09 -55.84 -6.26
N VAL A 1191 4.32 -54.83 -5.79
CA VAL A 1191 2.94 -55.00 -5.30
C VAL A 1191 1.97 -55.03 -6.48
N ASP A 1192 1.25 -56.13 -6.66
CA ASP A 1192 0.14 -56.21 -7.60
C ASP A 1192 -1.15 -55.64 -6.96
N PRO A 1193 -1.73 -54.52 -7.48
CA PRO A 1193 -2.99 -53.98 -6.97
C PRO A 1193 -4.16 -54.97 -7.08
N SER A 1194 -4.09 -55.96 -7.99
CA SER A 1194 -5.13 -57.00 -8.14
C SER A 1194 -5.25 -57.91 -6.91
N ALA A 1195 -4.20 -57.99 -6.07
CA ALA A 1195 -4.23 -58.76 -4.82
C ALA A 1195 -5.32 -58.28 -3.84
N TRP A 1196 -5.76 -57.02 -3.93
CA TRP A 1196 -6.86 -56.46 -3.14
C TRP A 1196 -8.26 -56.88 -3.61
N ALA A 1197 -8.41 -57.41 -4.82
CA ALA A 1197 -9.73 -57.76 -5.38
C ALA A 1197 -10.45 -58.92 -4.65
N GLN A 1198 -9.75 -59.62 -3.74
CA GLN A 1198 -10.33 -60.62 -2.83
C GLN A 1198 -10.79 -60.02 -1.48
N PHE A 1199 -10.40 -58.77 -1.18
CA PHE A 1199 -10.66 -58.06 0.08
C PHE A 1199 -11.51 -56.79 -0.11
N THR A 1200 -11.70 -56.31 -1.34
CA THR A 1200 -12.55 -55.14 -1.65
C THR A 1200 -13.62 -55.55 -2.67
N ILE A 1201 -14.90 -55.39 -2.31
CA ILE A 1201 -16.04 -55.71 -3.19
C ILE A 1201 -16.36 -54.55 -4.15
N GLY A 1202 -16.18 -53.32 -3.69
CA GLY A 1202 -16.38 -52.11 -4.49
C GLY A 1202 -15.31 -51.89 -5.57
N LYS A 1203 -15.44 -50.80 -6.31
CA LYS A 1203 -14.51 -50.43 -7.37
C LYS A 1203 -13.16 -50.04 -6.78
N ILE A 1204 -12.10 -50.71 -7.22
CA ILE A 1204 -10.72 -50.24 -7.05
C ILE A 1204 -10.40 -49.26 -8.19
N GLU A 1205 -10.03 -48.02 -7.85
CA GLU A 1205 -9.61 -46.99 -8.80
C GLU A 1205 -8.10 -46.79 -8.72
N LEU A 1206 -7.39 -47.25 -9.76
CA LEU A 1206 -5.94 -47.24 -9.84
C LEU A 1206 -5.40 -45.93 -10.43
N HIS A 1207 -4.44 -45.33 -9.74
CA HIS A 1207 -3.63 -44.20 -10.18
C HIS A 1207 -2.15 -44.59 -10.11
N ALA A 1208 -1.39 -44.43 -11.19
CA ALA A 1208 0.05 -44.69 -11.19
C ALA A 1208 0.82 -43.40 -10.90
N ILE A 1209 1.85 -43.48 -10.06
CA ILE A 1209 2.70 -42.38 -9.62
C ILE A 1209 4.14 -42.67 -10.07
N ASP A 1210 4.76 -41.74 -10.81
CA ASP A 1210 6.06 -41.93 -11.48
C ASP A 1210 7.28 -41.79 -10.53
N TRP A 1211 7.21 -42.49 -9.39
CA TRP A 1211 8.17 -42.48 -8.29
C TRP A 1211 8.29 -43.88 -7.68
N SER A 1212 9.37 -44.15 -6.93
CA SER A 1212 9.54 -45.42 -6.22
C SER A 1212 8.73 -45.52 -4.92
N HIS A 1213 8.55 -46.74 -4.40
CA HIS A 1213 7.81 -46.99 -3.15
C HIS A 1213 8.27 -46.09 -1.98
N LEU A 1214 9.59 -45.92 -1.81
CA LEU A 1214 10.21 -45.14 -0.71
C LEU A 1214 10.25 -43.62 -0.99
N GLU A 1215 9.77 -43.17 -2.15
CA GLU A 1215 9.76 -41.77 -2.55
C GLU A 1215 8.36 -41.17 -2.59
N MET A 1216 7.30 -41.95 -2.39
CA MET A 1216 5.90 -41.49 -2.51
C MET A 1216 5.52 -40.36 -1.55
N ASP A 1217 6.31 -40.09 -0.51
CA ASP A 1217 6.12 -38.98 0.43
C ASP A 1217 6.96 -37.72 0.13
N LYS A 1218 7.70 -37.72 -0.99
CA LYS A 1218 8.37 -36.51 -1.51
C LYS A 1218 7.34 -35.47 -1.97
N PRO A 1219 7.70 -34.17 -2.03
CA PRO A 1219 6.76 -33.10 -2.38
C PRO A 1219 6.05 -33.31 -3.73
N GLU A 1220 6.75 -33.83 -4.73
CA GLU A 1220 6.28 -34.05 -6.09
C GLU A 1220 5.17 -35.13 -6.17
N PRO A 1221 5.36 -36.38 -5.70
CA PRO A 1221 4.29 -37.38 -5.67
C PRO A 1221 3.15 -37.00 -4.72
N LEU A 1222 3.43 -36.37 -3.57
CA LEU A 1222 2.35 -35.87 -2.70
C LEU A 1222 1.51 -34.75 -3.34
N ALA A 1223 2.07 -33.96 -4.25
CA ALA A 1223 1.31 -32.99 -5.05
C ALA A 1223 0.43 -33.65 -6.13
N GLU A 1224 0.71 -34.89 -6.53
CA GLU A 1224 -0.15 -35.68 -7.42
C GLU A 1224 -1.25 -36.41 -6.65
N ILE A 1225 -0.85 -37.19 -5.64
CA ILE A 1225 -1.77 -37.90 -4.73
C ILE A 1225 -2.75 -36.90 -4.10
N GLY A 1226 -2.24 -35.76 -3.62
CA GLY A 1226 -3.05 -34.68 -3.03
C GLY A 1226 -4.09 -34.08 -3.99
N ARG A 1227 -3.78 -33.94 -5.29
CA ARG A 1227 -4.76 -33.47 -6.31
C ARG A 1227 -5.92 -34.47 -6.48
N VAL A 1228 -5.61 -35.77 -6.54
CA VAL A 1228 -6.64 -36.83 -6.65
C VAL A 1228 -7.50 -36.91 -5.39
N LEU A 1229 -6.86 -36.87 -4.20
CA LEU A 1229 -7.57 -36.87 -2.92
C LEU A 1229 -8.49 -35.65 -2.77
N ALA A 1230 -8.01 -34.44 -3.12
CA ALA A 1230 -8.79 -33.22 -3.02
C ALA A 1230 -10.08 -33.26 -3.87
N ALA A 1231 -10.00 -33.77 -5.11
CA ALA A 1231 -11.18 -33.93 -5.97
C ALA A 1231 -12.21 -34.88 -5.36
N LYS A 1232 -11.77 -36.01 -4.80
CA LYS A 1232 -12.64 -37.05 -4.21
C LYS A 1232 -13.25 -36.61 -2.87
N LEU A 1233 -12.52 -35.83 -2.08
CA LEU A 1233 -13.05 -35.20 -0.86
C LEU A 1233 -14.08 -34.12 -1.18
N GLU A 1234 -13.93 -33.39 -2.29
CA GLU A 1234 -14.96 -32.46 -2.77
C GLU A 1234 -16.21 -33.21 -3.28
N GLU A 1235 -16.07 -34.32 -4.01
CA GLU A 1235 -17.20 -35.21 -4.36
C GLU A 1235 -17.92 -35.78 -3.12
N SER A 1236 -17.19 -36.08 -2.04
CA SER A 1236 -17.75 -36.54 -0.76
C SER A 1236 -18.52 -35.41 -0.06
N HIS A 1237 -17.90 -34.22 0.04
CA HIS A 1237 -18.49 -33.04 0.67
C HIS A 1237 -19.76 -32.54 -0.04
N GLN A 1238 -19.78 -32.59 -1.39
CA GLN A 1238 -20.98 -32.25 -2.16
C GLN A 1238 -22.10 -33.28 -1.98
N ARG A 1239 -21.76 -34.56 -1.79
CA ARG A 1239 -22.74 -35.59 -1.41
C ARG A 1239 -23.31 -35.34 0.01
N GLN A 1240 -22.48 -35.00 1.00
CA GLN A 1240 -22.95 -34.62 2.34
C GLN A 1240 -23.99 -33.50 2.27
N LYS A 1241 -23.73 -32.43 1.50
CA LYS A 1241 -24.62 -31.28 1.31
C LYS A 1241 -25.94 -31.57 0.55
N LEU A 1242 -26.13 -32.79 0.05
CA LEU A 1242 -27.36 -33.23 -0.62
C LEU A 1242 -28.20 -34.18 0.25
N PHE A 1243 -27.72 -34.53 1.45
CA PHE A 1243 -28.43 -35.35 2.45
C PHE A 1243 -28.86 -34.56 3.69
N VAL A 1244 -28.62 -33.24 3.72
CA VAL A 1244 -29.03 -32.28 4.76
C VAL A 1244 -30.05 -31.31 4.17
#